data_AF-A0A533V704-F1
#
_entry.id   AF-A0A533V704-F1
#
_cell.length_a   1.000
_cell.length_b   1.000
_cell.length_c   1.000
_cell.angle_alpha   90.00
_cell.angle_beta   90.00
_cell.angle_gamma   90.00
#
_symmetry.space_group_name_H-M   'P 1'
#
loop_
_entity.id
_entity.type
_entity.pdbx_description
1 polymer ?
#
loop_
_entity_poly.entity_id
_entity_poly.type
_entity_poly.pdbx_seq_one_letter_code
_entity_poly.pdbx_strand_id
1 'polypeptide(L)'
;MKTNLNWFKGKLRRQKREIIGSVTGKKKYEDAEPQDVSSEKIIQDMQVLKPNFDLREEKWHTKEGSENFLREFFDPSKNYTTDDIRVPEVFRQWMMGQKTALRKLDLIVAEWYKQIFKVQKLEDDEAKGIVQSKVLKEFPSIVALLVGKAGTGKSLFIKIVAEEMKKIYDKMGIKMQDVIATEDKANRYQAKIRYLKPAGIGRKLIAYAQVHETQKGKSKMALVFGVLIAIVGVGMSMMALGFRDLVLNMIGGMSLQQAISSVGLEFQLGSLIMGTPMFVLVWLFLFKSGSGFAQYGENLRIPNLLVDNSPDRNKMYESITLINDSDLFGGVEWGEIQSSSMAKPPYRRLVSGAVQRRHKQLIYVDEGWNLTDSQIIKLLTVIEDGECPIAETGQTFTRGGGGTTAGQNVKTPAIKSMFLMFIGANLDFLFNPQSPLNKHPPFRDRVESYGDIILFEDEAEATAENMQMMCQVIRDELYRFQFPRMEALGCKEIIDYVRTKASDKHHIKVMFRTVIKVLKKSAQLSWDAGDTTIRLSHVKDAIENYTASIEAQLLDYELKKTQQYSLVENSGAKFGQMNALAAVGAGEDHEGAGDVMQLQGYIKLVDDPEHADYIISMQGKVVSESTTMVSASKADVRTAIYRMYGIDIAKHAYTHIKYSRETAEGPSAGITMTELIMFMLGEPEDFKRKLDIHLKAGLKLSQFSLKPIPIRQDIGITGEINITEDIKGDVKVSAIGGAVTKARGARRFGLRYVIVPTANFENNIVKYDIVPGMKLLHGSTTREYFEMLRGDMDTDKSIEENFTKLGEKKEKQV
;
A
#
# COMPACT_ATOMS: atom_id res chain seq x y z
N MET A 1 -37.44 59.12 13.96
CA MET A 1 -37.38 57.93 13.06
C MET A 1 -36.02 57.69 12.36
N LYS A 2 -35.19 58.71 12.03
CA LYS A 2 -33.87 58.47 11.38
C LYS A 2 -32.75 57.94 12.30
N THR A 3 -32.80 58.23 13.60
CA THR A 3 -31.79 57.82 14.60
C THR A 3 -31.85 56.33 14.97
N ASN A 4 -33.06 55.75 15.10
CA ASN A 4 -33.24 54.33 15.38
C ASN A 4 -32.84 53.42 14.20
N LEU A 5 -32.91 53.92 12.95
CA LEU A 5 -32.54 53.15 11.76
C LEU A 5 -31.02 52.98 11.62
N ASN A 6 -30.24 53.98 12.05
CA ASN A 6 -28.77 53.93 12.04
C ASN A 6 -28.22 53.06 13.16
N TRP A 7 -28.85 53.08 14.34
CA TRP A 7 -28.51 52.17 15.44
C TRP A 7 -28.78 50.70 15.07
N PHE A 8 -29.89 50.42 14.39
CA PHE A 8 -30.22 49.07 13.92
C PHE A 8 -29.28 48.58 12.80
N LYS A 9 -28.92 49.46 11.86
CA LYS A 9 -27.91 49.15 10.82
C LYS A 9 -26.51 48.93 11.39
N GLY A 10 -26.14 49.63 12.45
CA GLY A 10 -24.88 49.43 13.19
C GLY A 10 -24.83 48.07 13.88
N LYS A 11 -25.92 47.67 14.54
CA LYS A 11 -26.04 46.38 15.23
C LYS A 11 -26.04 45.20 14.25
N LEU A 12 -26.70 45.33 13.10
CA LEU A 12 -26.66 44.35 12.01
C LEU A 12 -25.28 44.20 11.37
N ARG A 13 -24.52 45.29 11.19
CA ARG A 13 -23.13 45.21 10.71
C ARG A 13 -22.19 44.54 11.72
N ARG A 14 -22.42 44.75 13.02
CA ARG A 14 -21.64 44.14 14.11
C ARG A 14 -21.91 42.63 14.21
N GLN A 15 -23.17 42.21 14.16
CA GLN A 15 -23.54 40.79 14.08
C GLN A 15 -23.02 40.12 12.79
N LYS A 16 -23.05 40.81 11.64
CA LYS A 16 -22.48 40.28 10.39
C LYS A 16 -20.97 40.05 10.51
N ARG A 17 -20.23 40.92 11.22
CA ARG A 17 -18.78 40.77 11.47
C ARG A 17 -18.48 39.68 12.49
N GLU A 18 -19.29 39.52 13.54
CA GLU A 18 -19.12 38.44 14.53
C GLU A 18 -19.41 37.06 13.94
N ILE A 19 -20.40 36.94 13.05
CA ILE A 19 -20.71 35.70 12.33
C ILE A 19 -19.62 35.37 11.29
N ILE A 20 -19.01 36.38 10.66
CA ILE A 20 -17.87 36.17 9.74
C ILE A 20 -16.59 35.81 10.53
N GLY A 21 -16.44 36.33 11.75
CA GLY A 21 -15.34 36.01 12.67
C GLY A 21 -15.43 34.60 13.23
N SER A 22 -16.62 34.09 13.55
CA SER A 22 -16.80 32.72 14.05
C SER A 22 -16.63 31.65 12.97
N VAL A 23 -16.78 32.02 11.69
CA VAL A 23 -16.56 31.13 10.53
C VAL A 23 -15.08 31.03 10.13
N THR A 24 -14.21 31.93 10.62
CA THR A 24 -12.77 31.98 10.23
C THR A 24 -11.80 31.41 11.26
N GLY A 25 -12.30 30.86 12.39
CA GLY A 25 -11.51 29.97 13.25
C GLY A 25 -10.18 30.52 13.78
N LYS A 26 -10.05 31.83 14.01
CA LYS A 26 -8.89 32.40 14.71
C LYS A 26 -9.22 32.59 16.19
N LYS A 27 -8.82 31.63 17.03
CA LYS A 27 -8.72 31.84 18.48
C LYS A 27 -7.63 32.88 18.75
N LYS A 28 -7.93 33.83 19.63
CA LYS A 28 -7.00 34.84 20.15
C LYS A 28 -5.86 34.17 20.92
N TYR A 29 -4.65 34.30 20.41
CA TYR A 29 -3.39 34.24 21.17
C TYR A 29 -2.97 35.70 21.42
N GLU A 30 -3.67 36.42 22.30
CA GLU A 30 -3.32 37.82 22.65
C GLU A 30 -2.86 38.01 24.10
N ASP A 31 -2.85 36.95 24.93
CA ASP A 31 -2.52 37.05 26.36
C ASP A 31 -1.27 36.25 26.77
N ALA A 32 -0.29 36.09 25.87
CA ALA A 32 1.06 35.65 26.24
C ALA A 32 1.98 36.88 26.19
N GLU A 33 2.51 37.30 27.34
CA GLU A 33 3.58 38.30 27.38
C GLU A 33 4.70 37.84 26.43
N PRO A 34 5.10 38.66 25.43
CA PRO A 34 6.21 38.30 24.58
C PRO A 34 7.46 38.29 25.46
N GLN A 35 7.96 37.09 25.79
CA GLN A 35 9.33 36.97 26.25
C GLN A 35 10.19 37.56 25.14
N ASP A 36 10.93 38.62 25.48
CA ASP A 36 11.84 39.31 24.59
C ASP A 36 13.06 38.40 24.36
N VAL A 37 12.85 37.33 23.58
CA VAL A 37 13.92 36.43 23.17
C VAL A 37 14.71 37.19 22.12
N SER A 38 15.91 37.64 22.48
CA SER A 38 16.83 38.31 21.57
C SER A 38 16.93 37.52 20.26
N SER A 39 16.82 38.23 19.14
CA SER A 39 16.94 37.66 17.79
C SER A 39 18.26 36.91 17.62
N GLU A 40 19.33 37.30 18.33
CA GLU A 40 20.61 36.60 18.34
C GLU A 40 20.52 35.25 19.06
N LYS A 41 19.76 35.17 20.16
CA LYS A 41 19.50 33.91 20.87
C LYS A 41 18.63 32.98 20.03
N ILE A 42 17.61 33.52 19.35
CA ILE A 42 16.81 32.75 18.37
C ILE A 42 17.71 32.25 17.23
N ILE A 43 18.61 33.08 16.70
CA ILE A 43 19.53 32.67 15.63
C ILE A 43 20.55 31.63 16.11
N GLN A 44 21.07 31.75 17.33
CA GLN A 44 21.95 30.73 17.93
C GLN A 44 21.21 29.42 18.18
N ASP A 45 20.01 29.46 18.76
CA ASP A 45 19.16 28.28 18.98
C ASP A 45 18.75 27.65 17.64
N MET A 46 18.49 28.45 16.60
CA MET A 46 18.24 27.98 15.24
C MET A 46 19.49 27.41 14.55
N GLN A 47 20.70 27.87 14.88
CA GLN A 47 21.94 27.29 14.38
C GLN A 47 22.24 25.92 15.01
N VAL A 48 21.93 25.74 16.30
CA VAL A 48 22.00 24.43 16.99
C VAL A 48 20.98 23.43 16.42
N LEU A 49 19.85 23.93 15.91
CA LEU A 49 18.80 23.12 15.27
C LEU A 49 19.04 22.85 13.77
N LYS A 50 20.16 23.30 13.19
CA LYS A 50 20.47 22.97 11.79
C LYS A 50 20.93 21.52 11.69
N PRO A 51 20.18 20.66 10.98
CA PRO A 51 20.63 19.30 10.72
C PRO A 51 21.94 19.32 9.93
N ASN A 52 22.87 18.42 10.27
CA ASN A 52 24.17 18.33 9.62
C ASN A 52 24.04 18.01 8.11
N PHE A 53 22.97 17.31 7.72
CA PHE A 53 22.68 16.93 6.34
C PHE A 53 21.31 17.45 5.90
N ASP A 54 21.29 18.62 5.25
CA ASP A 54 20.06 19.15 4.63
C ASP A 54 19.89 18.63 3.19
N LEU A 55 19.24 17.48 3.03
CA LEU A 55 19.10 16.82 1.73
C LEU A 55 18.16 17.54 0.76
N ARG A 56 17.62 18.72 1.11
CA ARG A 56 16.88 19.60 0.20
C ARG A 56 17.79 20.36 -0.75
N GLU A 57 19.07 20.48 -0.42
CA GLU A 57 20.05 21.19 -1.25
C GLU A 57 20.44 20.35 -2.48
N GLU A 58 20.52 20.99 -3.66
CA GLU A 58 20.82 20.32 -4.94
C GLU A 58 22.13 19.52 -4.93
N LYS A 59 23.12 19.94 -4.10
CA LYS A 59 24.41 19.25 -3.98
C LYS A 59 24.26 17.78 -3.59
N TRP A 60 23.24 17.42 -2.79
CA TRP A 60 22.99 16.06 -2.32
C TRP A 60 22.15 15.21 -3.29
N HIS A 61 21.74 15.77 -4.42
CA HIS A 61 21.02 15.07 -5.49
C HIS A 61 21.94 14.74 -6.68
N THR A 62 23.25 14.84 -6.47
CA THR A 62 24.28 14.39 -7.41
C THR A 62 24.90 13.10 -6.91
N LYS A 63 25.39 12.26 -7.82
CA LYS A 63 26.07 11.01 -7.47
C LYS A 63 27.19 11.22 -6.44
N GLU A 64 28.04 12.23 -6.63
CA GLU A 64 29.13 12.59 -5.71
C GLU A 64 28.60 13.09 -4.36
N GLY A 65 27.52 13.88 -4.36
CA GLY A 65 26.86 14.33 -3.14
C GLY A 65 26.36 13.16 -2.30
N SER A 66 25.68 12.20 -2.93
CA SER A 66 25.19 11.00 -2.25
C SER A 66 26.31 10.12 -1.71
N GLU A 67 27.41 9.96 -2.45
CA GLU A 67 28.59 9.22 -1.98
C GLU A 67 29.23 9.89 -0.76
N ASN A 68 29.38 11.23 -0.80
CA ASN A 68 29.89 12.00 0.33
C ASN A 68 28.98 11.90 1.56
N PHE A 69 27.65 11.97 1.37
CA PHE A 69 26.68 11.78 2.43
C PHE A 69 26.88 10.45 3.14
N LEU A 70 26.92 9.33 2.40
CA LEU A 70 27.06 8.00 3.00
C LEU A 70 28.41 7.84 3.72
N ARG A 71 29.50 8.39 3.14
CA ARG A 71 30.82 8.33 3.75
C ARG A 71 30.87 9.06 5.08
N GLU A 72 30.27 10.26 5.15
CA GLU A 72 30.27 11.06 6.37
C GLU A 72 29.25 10.56 7.39
N PHE A 73 28.03 10.23 6.95
CA PHE A 73 26.95 9.81 7.84
C PHE A 73 27.26 8.48 8.54
N PHE A 74 27.90 7.54 7.84
CA PHE A 74 28.29 6.24 8.41
C PHE A 74 29.70 6.22 9.01
N ASP A 75 30.34 7.38 9.18
CA ASP A 75 31.63 7.49 9.87
C ASP A 75 31.45 7.14 11.36
N PRO A 76 32.07 6.05 11.86
CA PRO A 76 31.94 5.64 13.26
C PRO A 76 32.46 6.68 14.24
N SER A 77 33.34 7.59 13.80
CA SER A 77 33.93 8.61 14.67
C SER A 77 32.99 9.78 14.99
N LYS A 78 31.93 9.99 14.18
CA LYS A 78 31.10 11.19 14.22
C LYS A 78 29.74 11.00 14.92
N ASN A 79 29.37 9.77 15.30
CA ASN A 79 28.16 9.45 16.08
C ASN A 79 26.86 10.13 15.58
N TYR A 80 26.67 10.19 14.26
CA TYR A 80 25.47 10.78 13.68
C TYR A 80 24.20 9.94 13.95
N THR A 81 23.06 10.63 13.93
CA THR A 81 21.73 10.07 14.13
C THR A 81 20.76 10.50 13.03
N THR A 82 19.58 9.89 12.96
CA THR A 82 18.56 10.27 11.98
C THR A 82 18.05 11.72 12.12
N ASP A 83 18.20 12.36 13.28
CA ASP A 83 17.83 13.78 13.48
C ASP A 83 18.74 14.72 12.70
N ASP A 84 19.95 14.28 12.35
CA ASP A 84 20.91 15.01 11.55
C ASP A 84 20.52 15.07 10.06
N ILE A 85 19.47 14.35 9.66
CA ILE A 85 18.98 14.29 8.28
C ILE A 85 17.71 15.13 8.15
N ARG A 86 17.75 16.11 7.23
CA ARG A 86 16.56 16.79 6.73
C ARG A 86 16.14 16.19 5.40
N VAL A 87 14.90 15.71 5.33
CA VAL A 87 14.39 15.03 4.13
C VAL A 87 13.65 16.02 3.22
N PRO A 88 13.69 15.83 1.88
CA PRO A 88 13.02 16.72 0.95
C PRO A 88 11.50 16.70 0.99
N GLU A 89 10.87 17.83 0.63
CA GLU A 89 9.41 17.93 0.54
C GLU A 89 8.83 17.39 -0.78
N VAL A 90 9.68 17.23 -1.80
CA VAL A 90 9.28 16.83 -3.16
C VAL A 90 9.20 15.31 -3.25
N PHE A 91 8.01 14.74 -3.44
CA PHE A 91 7.82 13.28 -3.43
C PHE A 91 8.63 12.53 -4.50
N ARG A 92 8.94 13.18 -5.63
CA ARG A 92 9.73 12.59 -6.73
C ARG A 92 11.12 12.15 -6.26
N GLN A 93 11.71 12.86 -5.31
CA GLN A 93 13.05 12.57 -4.77
C GLN A 93 13.08 11.37 -3.81
N TRP A 94 11.92 10.78 -3.51
CA TRP A 94 11.76 9.63 -2.63
C TRP A 94 11.56 8.33 -3.40
N MET A 95 11.37 8.41 -4.72
CA MET A 95 11.01 7.27 -5.55
C MET A 95 12.26 6.45 -5.92
N MET A 96 12.61 5.53 -5.03
CA MET A 96 13.78 4.66 -5.17
C MET A 96 13.62 3.65 -6.30
N GLY A 97 14.64 3.51 -7.15
CA GLY A 97 14.72 2.46 -8.19
C GLY A 97 13.79 2.62 -9.39
N GLN A 98 12.74 3.43 -9.34
CA GLN A 98 11.70 3.44 -10.37
C GLN A 98 11.98 4.41 -11.54
N LYS A 99 13.18 4.37 -12.12
CA LYS A 99 13.58 5.26 -13.23
C LYS A 99 12.65 5.09 -14.44
N THR A 100 12.34 3.84 -14.80
CA THR A 100 11.45 3.50 -15.92
C THR A 100 10.02 4.01 -15.69
N ALA A 101 9.48 3.80 -14.48
CA ALA A 101 8.15 4.27 -14.13
C ALA A 101 8.03 5.79 -14.16
N LEU A 102 9.05 6.51 -13.65
CA LEU A 102 9.08 7.98 -13.70
C LEU A 102 9.16 8.51 -15.13
N ARG A 103 9.91 7.84 -16.02
CA ARG A 103 9.95 8.22 -17.44
C ARG A 103 8.59 8.03 -18.12
N LYS A 104 7.89 6.93 -17.83
CA LYS A 104 6.52 6.71 -18.30
C LYS A 104 5.55 7.75 -17.74
N LEU A 105 5.71 8.12 -16.46
CA LEU A 105 4.94 9.20 -15.84
C LEU A 105 5.09 10.52 -16.62
N ASP A 106 6.32 10.92 -16.91
CA ASP A 106 6.61 12.16 -17.63
C ASP A 106 5.88 12.20 -19.00
N LEU A 107 5.81 11.05 -19.69
CA LEU A 107 5.08 10.91 -20.95
C LEU A 107 3.56 11.02 -20.77
N ILE A 108 2.99 10.31 -19.80
CA ILE A 108 1.55 10.35 -19.49
C ILE A 108 1.12 11.75 -19.06
N VAL A 109 1.89 12.41 -18.19
CA VAL A 109 1.62 13.77 -17.73
C VAL A 109 1.73 14.77 -18.89
N ALA A 110 2.70 14.60 -19.80
CA ALA A 110 2.82 15.43 -20.99
C ALA A 110 1.66 15.22 -21.98
N GLU A 111 1.15 14.00 -22.13
CA GLU A 111 -0.04 13.72 -22.91
C GLU A 111 -1.29 14.35 -22.29
N TRP A 112 -1.51 14.08 -20.99
CA TRP A 112 -2.61 14.64 -20.22
C TRP A 112 -2.64 16.18 -20.31
N TYR A 113 -1.48 16.81 -20.19
CA TYR A 113 -1.31 18.26 -20.37
C TYR A 113 -1.84 18.74 -21.73
N LYS A 114 -1.45 18.07 -22.83
CA LYS A 114 -1.90 18.43 -24.18
C LYS A 114 -3.41 18.27 -24.34
N GLN A 115 -3.98 17.21 -23.79
CA GLN A 115 -5.43 16.97 -23.83
C GLN A 115 -6.18 18.06 -23.06
N ILE A 116 -5.78 18.36 -21.82
CA ILE A 116 -6.43 19.37 -20.97
C ILE A 116 -6.33 20.77 -21.58
N PHE A 117 -5.20 21.13 -22.18
CA PHE A 117 -5.06 22.42 -22.86
C PHE A 117 -6.07 22.58 -24.00
N LYS A 118 -6.24 21.54 -24.82
CA LYS A 118 -7.21 21.53 -25.93
C LYS A 118 -8.64 21.60 -25.41
N VAL A 119 -8.99 20.75 -24.44
CA VAL A 119 -10.33 20.74 -23.82
C VAL A 119 -10.66 22.11 -23.22
N GLN A 120 -9.73 22.73 -22.50
CA GLN A 120 -9.96 24.04 -21.89
C GLN A 120 -10.24 25.12 -22.95
N LYS A 121 -9.48 25.15 -24.05
CA LYS A 121 -9.72 26.08 -25.16
C LYS A 121 -11.11 25.91 -25.77
N LEU A 122 -11.52 24.66 -25.96
CA LEU A 122 -12.83 24.32 -26.52
C LEU A 122 -13.98 24.67 -25.56
N GLU A 123 -13.82 24.45 -24.25
CA GLU A 123 -14.80 24.89 -23.25
C GLU A 123 -14.96 26.42 -23.19
N ASP A 124 -13.88 27.15 -23.42
CA ASP A 124 -13.91 28.61 -23.45
C ASP A 124 -14.50 29.15 -24.77
N ASP A 125 -14.40 28.40 -25.87
CA ASP A 125 -15.08 28.72 -27.14
C ASP A 125 -16.57 28.34 -27.12
N GLU A 126 -16.94 27.24 -26.45
CA GLU A 126 -18.34 26.86 -26.17
C GLU A 126 -19.05 27.97 -25.36
N ALA A 127 -18.36 28.54 -24.37
CA ALA A 127 -18.87 29.66 -23.59
C ALA A 127 -19.12 30.94 -24.41
N LYS A 128 -18.48 31.08 -25.58
CA LYS A 128 -18.70 32.19 -26.54
C LYS A 128 -19.82 31.88 -27.55
N GLY A 129 -20.50 30.74 -27.44
CA GLY A 129 -21.61 30.34 -28.30
C GLY A 129 -21.21 29.57 -29.55
N ILE A 130 -19.95 29.14 -29.68
CA ILE A 130 -19.51 28.24 -30.76
C ILE A 130 -19.89 26.82 -30.33
N VAL A 131 -20.98 26.28 -30.87
CA VAL A 131 -21.50 24.97 -30.49
C VAL A 131 -20.60 23.87 -31.06
N GLN A 132 -19.89 23.16 -30.18
CA GLN A 132 -19.26 21.88 -30.48
C GLN A 132 -19.80 20.82 -29.52
N SER A 133 -20.85 20.11 -29.93
CA SER A 133 -21.34 18.97 -29.17
C SER A 133 -20.34 17.82 -29.25
N LYS A 134 -19.97 17.23 -28.09
CA LYS A 134 -19.09 16.04 -27.93
C LYS A 134 -17.59 16.25 -28.04
N VAL A 135 -17.08 17.44 -27.69
CA VAL A 135 -15.63 17.72 -27.59
C VAL A 135 -14.87 16.66 -26.78
N LEU A 136 -15.43 16.22 -25.64
CA LEU A 136 -14.75 15.28 -24.75
C LEU A 136 -14.57 13.89 -25.36
N LYS A 137 -15.37 13.51 -26.37
CA LYS A 137 -15.26 12.21 -27.05
C LYS A 137 -13.99 12.10 -27.90
N GLU A 138 -13.44 13.22 -28.35
CA GLU A 138 -12.16 13.26 -29.07
C GLU A 138 -10.94 13.17 -28.14
N PHE A 139 -11.16 13.34 -26.83
CA PHE A 139 -10.12 13.31 -25.80
C PHE A 139 -10.51 12.30 -24.70
N PRO A 140 -10.42 10.99 -24.99
CA PRO A 140 -10.79 9.96 -24.03
C PRO A 140 -9.92 10.04 -22.78
N SER A 141 -10.47 9.57 -21.65
CA SER A 141 -9.75 9.52 -20.38
C SER A 141 -8.57 8.55 -20.46
N ILE A 142 -7.42 8.93 -19.91
CA ILE A 142 -6.23 8.07 -19.88
C ILE A 142 -6.33 7.14 -18.66
N VAL A 143 -6.14 5.84 -18.87
CA VAL A 143 -6.14 4.83 -17.80
C VAL A 143 -4.83 4.05 -17.83
N ALA A 144 -4.05 4.12 -16.76
CA ALA A 144 -2.80 3.40 -16.64
C ALA A 144 -2.84 2.35 -15.51
N LEU A 145 -2.13 1.23 -15.70
CA LEU A 145 -1.97 0.20 -14.66
C LEU A 145 -0.65 0.41 -13.92
N LEU A 146 -0.70 0.39 -12.58
CA LEU A 146 0.47 0.33 -11.71
C LEU A 146 0.62 -1.10 -11.20
N VAL A 147 1.50 -1.86 -11.85
CA VAL A 147 1.68 -3.29 -11.60
C VAL A 147 2.96 -3.52 -10.80
N GLY A 148 2.87 -4.24 -9.69
CA GLY A 148 4.04 -4.60 -8.88
C GLY A 148 3.67 -5.21 -7.54
N LYS A 149 4.65 -5.61 -6.73
CA LYS A 149 4.38 -6.15 -5.39
C LYS A 149 3.88 -5.06 -4.43
N ALA A 150 3.28 -5.47 -3.31
CA ALA A 150 2.85 -4.55 -2.28
C ALA A 150 4.07 -3.86 -1.62
N GLY A 151 3.98 -2.55 -1.38
CA GLY A 151 5.08 -1.80 -0.76
C GLY A 151 6.20 -1.34 -1.70
N THR A 152 6.02 -1.46 -3.02
CA THR A 152 6.93 -0.93 -4.07
C THR A 152 6.78 0.58 -4.32
N GLY A 153 5.82 1.24 -3.66
CA GLY A 153 5.64 2.70 -3.77
C GLY A 153 4.56 3.16 -4.75
N LYS A 154 3.63 2.31 -5.17
CA LYS A 154 2.47 2.69 -6.03
C LYS A 154 1.70 3.89 -5.51
N SER A 155 1.37 3.92 -4.21
CA SER A 155 0.65 5.05 -3.60
C SER A 155 1.50 6.33 -3.53
N LEU A 156 2.83 6.20 -3.43
CA LEU A 156 3.75 7.35 -3.49
C LEU A 156 3.80 7.91 -4.91
N PHE A 157 3.81 7.05 -5.91
CA PHE A 157 3.74 7.43 -7.32
C PHE A 157 2.52 8.31 -7.62
N ILE A 158 1.34 7.98 -7.09
CA ILE A 158 0.13 8.79 -7.21
C ILE A 158 0.28 10.19 -6.60
N LYS A 159 0.98 10.31 -5.47
CA LYS A 159 1.27 11.62 -4.86
C LYS A 159 2.18 12.45 -5.76
N ILE A 160 3.18 11.83 -6.40
CA ILE A 160 4.06 12.49 -7.38
C ILE A 160 3.22 13.02 -8.55
N VAL A 161 2.35 12.18 -9.12
CA VAL A 161 1.45 12.59 -10.22
C VAL A 161 0.60 13.80 -9.80
N ALA A 162 -0.03 13.73 -8.62
CA ALA A 162 -0.87 14.81 -8.11
C ALA A 162 -0.10 16.12 -7.91
N GLU A 163 1.14 16.06 -7.42
CA GLU A 163 2.01 17.22 -7.24
C GLU A 163 2.41 17.85 -8.58
N GLU A 164 2.79 17.04 -9.57
CA GLU A 164 3.16 17.51 -10.91
C GLU A 164 1.97 18.11 -11.66
N MET A 165 0.80 17.44 -11.60
CA MET A 165 -0.43 17.99 -12.15
C MET A 165 -0.79 19.33 -11.51
N LYS A 166 -0.64 19.48 -10.19
CA LYS A 166 -0.90 20.74 -9.51
C LYS A 166 0.01 21.86 -10.03
N LYS A 167 1.32 21.62 -10.14
CA LYS A 167 2.28 22.58 -10.71
C LYS A 167 1.90 23.01 -12.12
N ILE A 168 1.44 22.07 -12.94
CA ILE A 168 0.97 22.32 -14.30
C ILE A 168 -0.29 23.20 -14.30
N TYR A 169 -1.26 22.90 -13.44
CA TYR A 169 -2.54 23.59 -13.40
C TYR A 169 -2.37 25.04 -12.91
N ASP A 170 -1.48 25.25 -11.94
CA ASP A 170 -1.10 26.57 -11.46
C ASP A 170 -0.44 27.40 -12.57
N LYS A 171 0.48 26.80 -13.35
CA LYS A 171 1.13 27.46 -14.52
C LYS A 171 0.14 27.85 -15.62
N MET A 172 -0.88 27.03 -15.86
CA MET A 172 -1.88 27.26 -16.90
C MET A 172 -3.05 28.14 -16.44
N GLY A 173 -3.17 28.40 -15.14
CA GLY A 173 -4.31 29.14 -14.59
C GLY A 173 -5.65 28.40 -14.76
N ILE A 174 -5.65 27.06 -14.75
CA ILE A 174 -6.87 26.25 -14.93
C ILE A 174 -7.80 26.47 -13.73
N LYS A 175 -8.97 27.05 -14.00
CA LYS A 175 -9.99 27.27 -12.98
C LYS A 175 -10.94 26.07 -12.92
N MET A 176 -10.92 25.38 -11.78
CA MET A 176 -11.91 24.35 -11.47
C MET A 176 -13.33 24.94 -11.41
N GLN A 177 -14.31 24.07 -11.59
CA GLN A 177 -15.72 24.42 -11.65
C GLN A 177 -16.49 23.66 -10.58
N ASP A 178 -17.52 24.28 -10.01
CA ASP A 178 -18.48 23.56 -9.17
C ASP A 178 -19.64 23.07 -10.04
N VAL A 179 -20.26 21.96 -9.66
CA VAL A 179 -21.42 21.39 -10.37
C VAL A 179 -22.62 21.38 -9.44
N ILE A 180 -23.72 22.00 -9.87
CA ILE A 180 -24.98 22.01 -9.13
C ILE A 180 -26.11 21.36 -9.93
N ALA A 181 -27.00 20.68 -9.23
CA ALA A 181 -28.26 20.17 -9.74
C ALA A 181 -29.43 21.04 -9.27
N THR A 182 -30.29 21.41 -10.21
CA THR A 182 -31.49 22.22 -9.97
C THR A 182 -32.73 21.52 -10.52
N GLU A 183 -33.90 21.93 -10.03
CA GLU A 183 -35.18 21.46 -10.56
C GLU A 183 -35.35 21.91 -12.02
N ASP A 184 -35.70 20.96 -12.90
CA ASP A 184 -36.22 21.30 -14.22
C ASP A 184 -37.73 21.45 -14.16
N LYS A 185 -38.25 22.55 -14.73
CA LYS A 185 -39.69 22.82 -14.79
C LYS A 185 -40.39 21.95 -15.84
N ALA A 186 -39.67 21.48 -16.85
CA ALA A 186 -40.22 20.65 -17.92
C ALA A 186 -40.32 19.18 -17.52
N ASN A 187 -39.28 18.63 -16.89
CA ASN A 187 -39.25 17.23 -16.44
C ASN A 187 -38.77 17.13 -14.98
N ARG A 188 -39.68 16.85 -14.05
CA ARG A 188 -39.37 16.77 -12.61
C ARG A 188 -38.40 15.65 -12.26
N TYR A 189 -38.32 14.59 -13.07
CA TYR A 189 -37.43 13.45 -12.85
C TYR A 189 -36.03 13.64 -13.45
N GLN A 190 -35.85 14.65 -14.31
CA GLN A 190 -34.56 14.99 -14.87
C GLN A 190 -34.03 16.28 -14.25
N ALA A 191 -32.93 16.18 -13.50
CA ALA A 191 -32.34 17.36 -12.90
C ALA A 191 -31.61 18.21 -13.95
N LYS A 192 -31.74 19.53 -13.86
CA LYS A 192 -30.95 20.45 -14.68
C LYS A 192 -29.58 20.69 -14.03
N ILE A 193 -28.53 20.27 -14.72
CA ILE A 193 -27.13 20.46 -14.30
C ILE A 193 -26.63 21.83 -14.74
N ARG A 194 -25.91 22.52 -13.84
CA ARG A 194 -25.23 23.79 -14.14
C ARG A 194 -23.81 23.77 -13.61
N TYR A 195 -22.90 24.28 -14.42
CA TYR A 195 -21.49 24.48 -14.07
C TYR A 195 -21.28 25.92 -13.58
N LEU A 196 -20.60 26.10 -12.46
CA LEU A 196 -20.30 27.41 -11.87
C LEU A 196 -18.80 27.67 -11.95
N LYS A 197 -18.44 28.82 -12.55
CA LYS A 197 -17.06 29.33 -12.64
C LYS A 197 -16.96 30.65 -11.85
N PRO A 198 -15.90 30.87 -11.03
CA PRO A 198 -14.91 29.92 -10.52
C PRO A 198 -15.44 28.99 -9.41
N ALA A 199 -14.65 27.97 -9.06
CA ALA A 199 -14.89 27.08 -7.92
C ALA A 199 -15.07 27.82 -6.58
N GLY A 200 -15.88 27.25 -5.69
CA GLY A 200 -16.27 27.80 -4.39
C GLY A 200 -17.46 28.75 -4.40
N ILE A 201 -18.03 29.04 -5.58
CA ILE A 201 -19.28 29.82 -5.69
C ILE A 201 -20.49 28.97 -5.31
N GLY A 202 -20.48 27.66 -5.59
CA GLY A 202 -21.61 26.77 -5.31
C GLY A 202 -22.02 26.80 -3.84
N ARG A 203 -21.04 26.79 -2.93
CA ARG A 203 -21.29 26.86 -1.48
C ARG A 203 -21.91 28.19 -1.06
N LYS A 204 -21.44 29.30 -1.60
CA LYS A 204 -22.01 30.65 -1.35
C LYS A 204 -23.45 30.73 -1.87
N LEU A 205 -23.72 30.15 -3.04
CA LEU A 205 -25.03 30.12 -3.65
C LEU A 205 -26.03 29.31 -2.81
N ILE A 206 -25.63 28.13 -2.31
CA ILE A 206 -26.45 27.31 -1.43
C ILE A 206 -26.75 28.05 -0.12
N ALA A 207 -25.74 28.64 0.51
CA ALA A 207 -25.92 29.41 1.74
C ALA A 207 -26.88 30.59 1.52
N TYR A 208 -26.74 31.31 0.39
CA TYR A 208 -27.65 32.39 0.03
C TYR A 208 -29.08 31.90 -0.20
N ALA A 209 -29.26 30.81 -0.95
CA ALA A 209 -30.56 30.23 -1.25
C ALA A 209 -31.26 29.68 0.02
N GLN A 210 -30.52 29.09 0.97
CA GLN A 210 -31.03 28.69 2.28
C GLN A 210 -31.58 29.88 3.07
N VAL A 211 -30.81 30.98 3.16
CA VAL A 211 -31.24 32.19 3.88
C VAL A 211 -32.46 32.82 3.21
N HIS A 212 -32.49 32.88 1.89
CA HIS A 212 -33.58 33.51 1.15
C HIS A 212 -34.89 32.73 1.25
N GLU A 213 -34.85 31.40 1.13
CA GLU A 213 -36.04 30.55 1.25
C GLU A 213 -36.56 30.48 2.69
N THR A 214 -35.67 30.46 3.69
CA THR A 214 -36.08 30.53 5.12
C THR A 214 -36.70 31.89 5.47
N GLN A 215 -36.22 32.99 4.90
CA GLN A 215 -36.84 34.31 5.09
C GLN A 215 -38.22 34.41 4.45
N LYS A 216 -38.41 33.88 3.23
CA LYS A 216 -39.73 33.81 2.59
C LYS A 216 -40.73 32.98 3.38
N GLY A 217 -40.28 31.87 3.98
CA GLY A 217 -41.11 31.06 4.87
C GLY A 217 -41.58 31.86 6.09
N LYS A 218 -40.65 32.57 6.75
CA LYS A 218 -40.97 33.43 7.91
C LYS A 218 -41.91 34.59 7.55
N SER A 219 -41.75 35.24 6.39
CA SER A 219 -42.60 36.36 6.00
C SER A 219 -44.03 35.93 5.67
N LYS A 220 -44.22 34.78 5.01
CA LYS A 220 -45.56 34.21 4.77
C LYS A 220 -46.26 33.83 6.07
N MET A 221 -45.54 33.17 6.98
CA MET A 221 -46.03 32.86 8.33
C MET A 221 -46.41 34.14 9.08
N ALA A 222 -45.54 35.16 9.09
CA ALA A 222 -45.83 36.43 9.75
C ALA A 222 -47.06 37.13 9.18
N LEU A 223 -47.30 37.03 7.86
CA LEU A 223 -48.51 37.57 7.22
C LEU A 223 -49.76 36.80 7.67
N VAL A 224 -49.73 35.47 7.67
CA VAL A 224 -50.86 34.64 8.15
C VAL A 224 -51.16 34.90 9.62
N PHE A 225 -50.13 34.94 10.48
CA PHE A 225 -50.29 35.30 11.90
C PHE A 225 -50.82 36.73 12.06
N GLY A 226 -50.34 37.68 11.25
CA GLY A 226 -50.81 39.06 11.27
C GLY A 226 -52.29 39.20 10.90
N VAL A 227 -52.75 38.46 9.89
CA VAL A 227 -54.16 38.41 9.49
C VAL A 227 -55.01 37.77 10.59
N LEU A 228 -54.57 36.66 11.19
CA LEU A 228 -55.28 36.01 12.29
C LEU A 228 -55.40 36.92 13.52
N ILE A 229 -54.31 37.59 13.91
CA ILE A 229 -54.32 38.55 15.03
C ILE A 229 -55.24 39.74 14.74
N ALA A 230 -55.26 40.24 13.50
CA ALA A 230 -56.16 41.32 13.10
C ALA A 230 -57.64 40.91 13.23
N ILE A 231 -58.01 39.71 12.79
CA ILE A 231 -59.38 39.18 12.92
C ILE A 231 -59.76 39.03 14.40
N VAL A 232 -58.85 38.51 15.23
CA VAL A 232 -59.06 38.42 16.69
C VAL A 232 -59.22 39.82 17.30
N GLY A 233 -58.45 40.81 16.86
CA GLY A 233 -58.56 42.20 17.32
C GLY A 233 -59.90 42.84 16.95
N VAL A 234 -60.43 42.56 15.76
CA VAL A 234 -61.78 42.99 15.34
C VAL A 234 -62.85 42.33 16.22
N GLY A 235 -62.74 41.02 16.47
CA GLY A 235 -63.65 40.31 17.38
C GLY A 235 -63.63 40.84 18.82
N MET A 236 -62.45 41.12 19.37
CA MET A 236 -62.31 41.74 20.70
C MET A 236 -62.89 43.16 20.75
N SER A 237 -62.73 43.94 19.68
CA SER A 237 -63.29 45.29 19.60
C SER A 237 -64.83 45.27 19.59
N MET A 238 -65.43 44.32 18.88
CA MET A 238 -66.89 44.13 18.88
C MET A 238 -67.41 43.68 20.25
N MET A 239 -66.70 42.79 20.95
CA MET A 239 -67.05 42.44 22.33
C MET A 239 -66.91 43.62 23.28
N ALA A 240 -65.90 44.47 23.12
CA ALA A 240 -65.71 45.65 23.96
C ALA A 240 -66.83 46.69 23.74
N LEU A 241 -67.30 46.86 22.49
CA LEU A 241 -68.47 47.68 22.18
C LEU A 241 -69.73 47.13 22.82
N GLY A 242 -69.97 45.82 22.70
CA GLY A 242 -71.08 45.18 23.41
C GLY A 242 -70.97 45.34 24.93
N PHE A 243 -69.78 45.17 25.50
CA PHE A 243 -69.59 45.33 26.95
C PHE A 243 -69.85 46.78 27.40
N ARG A 244 -69.44 47.77 26.61
CA ARG A 244 -69.77 49.18 26.86
C ARG A 244 -71.29 49.40 26.86
N ASP A 245 -71.98 48.88 25.84
CA ASP A 245 -73.41 49.09 25.67
C ASP A 245 -74.21 48.35 26.76
N LEU A 246 -73.72 47.20 27.23
CA LEU A 246 -74.26 46.48 28.39
C LEU A 246 -74.17 47.32 29.67
N VAL A 247 -73.01 47.92 29.94
CA VAL A 247 -72.80 48.78 31.12
C VAL A 247 -73.66 50.04 31.04
N LEU A 248 -73.74 50.69 29.88
CA LEU A 248 -74.58 51.87 29.66
C LEU A 248 -76.07 51.55 29.86
N ASN A 249 -76.54 50.41 29.35
CA ASN A 249 -77.94 49.98 29.51
C ASN A 249 -78.30 49.65 30.96
N MET A 250 -77.37 49.10 31.75
CA MET A 250 -77.56 48.87 33.18
C MET A 250 -77.59 50.19 33.99
N ILE A 251 -76.71 51.14 33.67
CA ILE A 251 -76.71 52.48 34.29
C ILE A 251 -78.00 53.23 33.94
N GLY A 252 -78.55 53.01 32.75
CA GLY A 252 -79.83 53.56 32.28
C GLY A 252 -81.09 52.96 32.93
N GLY A 253 -80.95 52.08 33.93
CA GLY A 253 -82.06 51.55 34.72
C GLY A 253 -82.71 50.26 34.21
N MET A 254 -82.16 49.61 33.19
CA MET A 254 -82.64 48.29 32.74
C MET A 254 -82.25 47.21 33.74
N SER A 255 -83.13 46.23 33.97
CA SER A 255 -82.78 45.03 34.74
C SER A 255 -81.67 44.24 34.03
N LEU A 256 -80.77 43.59 34.79
CA LEU A 256 -79.62 42.85 34.26
C LEU A 256 -80.03 41.87 33.13
N GLN A 257 -81.18 41.22 33.27
CA GLN A 257 -81.67 40.25 32.29
C GLN A 257 -82.14 40.89 30.97
N GLN A 258 -82.65 42.13 31.00
CA GLN A 258 -83.01 42.89 29.80
C GLN A 258 -81.80 43.53 29.12
N ALA A 259 -80.81 43.97 29.90
CA ALA A 259 -79.57 44.52 29.35
C ALA A 259 -78.72 43.43 28.65
N ILE A 260 -78.70 42.20 29.17
CA ILE A 260 -77.99 41.08 28.55
C ILE A 260 -78.65 40.67 27.21
N SER A 261 -79.98 40.68 27.14
CA SER A 261 -80.68 40.28 25.92
C SER A 261 -80.56 41.30 24.78
N SER A 262 -80.41 42.59 25.08
CA SER A 262 -80.27 43.64 24.07
C SER A 262 -78.90 43.66 23.37
N VAL A 263 -77.85 43.17 24.04
CA VAL A 263 -76.48 43.14 23.51
C VAL A 263 -76.07 41.73 23.04
N GLY A 264 -76.97 40.75 23.17
CA GLY A 264 -76.68 39.34 22.86
C GLY A 264 -76.15 39.10 21.44
N LEU A 265 -76.63 39.85 20.45
CA LEU A 265 -76.17 39.75 19.05
C LEU A 265 -74.72 40.19 18.87
N GLU A 266 -74.28 41.26 19.51
CA GLU A 266 -72.91 41.78 19.38
C GLU A 266 -71.90 40.85 20.06
N PHE A 267 -72.24 40.29 21.23
CA PHE A 267 -71.43 39.29 21.92
C PHE A 267 -71.37 37.94 21.18
N GLN A 268 -72.47 37.51 20.56
CA GLN A 268 -72.51 36.28 19.76
C GLN A 268 -71.70 36.42 18.47
N LEU A 269 -71.80 37.55 17.77
CA LEU A 269 -71.00 37.82 16.57
C LEU A 269 -69.52 37.99 16.92
N GLY A 270 -69.20 38.72 17.98
CA GLY A 270 -67.84 38.88 18.48
C GLY A 270 -67.21 37.54 18.90
N SER A 271 -67.95 36.67 19.59
CA SER A 271 -67.46 35.34 20.00
C SER A 271 -67.29 34.38 18.82
N LEU A 272 -68.12 34.46 17.79
CA LEU A 272 -67.96 33.65 16.58
C LEU A 272 -66.71 34.06 15.77
N ILE A 273 -66.52 35.37 15.59
CA ILE A 273 -65.38 35.96 14.86
C ILE A 273 -64.06 35.75 15.62
N MET A 274 -64.08 35.79 16.96
CA MET A 274 -62.88 35.59 17.79
C MET A 274 -62.57 34.12 18.06
N GLY A 275 -63.60 33.28 18.25
CA GLY A 275 -63.45 31.92 18.76
C GLY A 275 -62.76 31.00 17.76
N THR A 276 -63.12 31.08 16.48
CA THR A 276 -62.52 30.21 15.44
C THR A 276 -61.04 30.53 15.17
N PRO A 277 -60.60 31.80 15.02
CA PRO A 277 -59.18 32.11 14.84
C PRO A 277 -58.36 31.93 16.12
N MET A 278 -58.93 32.21 17.30
CA MET A 278 -58.25 31.94 18.58
C MET A 278 -58.01 30.44 18.79
N PHE A 279 -59.00 29.61 18.47
CA PHE A 279 -58.82 28.16 18.51
C PHE A 279 -57.71 27.72 17.56
N VAL A 280 -57.67 28.23 16.33
CA VAL A 280 -56.59 27.92 15.36
C VAL A 280 -55.23 28.43 15.85
N LEU A 281 -55.13 29.61 16.45
CA LEU A 281 -53.88 30.15 17.00
C LEU A 281 -53.38 29.33 18.20
N VAL A 282 -54.28 28.96 19.12
CA VAL A 282 -53.96 28.11 20.27
C VAL A 282 -53.58 26.71 19.80
N TRP A 283 -54.31 26.15 18.83
CA TRP A 283 -53.99 24.86 18.21
C TRP A 283 -52.60 24.91 17.56
N LEU A 284 -52.30 25.92 16.74
CA LEU A 284 -50.98 26.13 16.15
C LEU A 284 -49.88 26.34 17.21
N PHE A 285 -50.18 27.02 18.33
CA PHE A 285 -49.23 27.26 19.41
C PHE A 285 -48.95 26.01 20.24
N LEU A 286 -49.97 25.21 20.57
CA LEU A 286 -49.84 23.94 21.29
C LEU A 286 -49.09 22.91 20.44
N PHE A 287 -49.39 22.82 19.14
CA PHE A 287 -48.64 21.98 18.20
C PHE A 287 -47.27 22.54 17.83
N LYS A 288 -46.92 23.76 18.25
CA LYS A 288 -45.55 24.30 18.14
C LYS A 288 -44.61 23.73 19.20
N SER A 289 -45.15 23.27 20.35
CA SER A 289 -44.36 22.64 21.43
C SER A 289 -44.21 21.13 21.28
N GLY A 290 -45.09 20.46 20.52
CA GLY A 290 -44.91 19.07 20.13
C GLY A 290 -44.26 18.96 18.76
N SER A 291 -43.02 18.49 18.69
CA SER A 291 -42.21 17.91 17.60
C SER A 291 -42.65 17.88 16.11
N GLY A 292 -43.90 18.16 15.70
CA GLY A 292 -44.40 18.04 14.32
C GLY A 292 -44.15 19.24 13.40
N PHE A 293 -43.84 20.45 13.91
CA PHE A 293 -43.66 21.63 13.04
C PHE A 293 -42.20 21.89 12.59
N ALA A 294 -41.22 21.17 13.14
CA ALA A 294 -39.84 21.25 12.69
C ALA A 294 -39.63 20.71 11.26
N GLN A 295 -40.61 19.97 10.71
CA GLN A 295 -40.53 19.30 9.41
C GLN A 295 -40.88 20.17 8.18
N TYR A 296 -41.33 21.43 8.34
CA TYR A 296 -41.59 22.31 7.19
C TYR A 296 -40.33 22.78 6.45
N GLY A 297 -39.14 22.45 6.96
CA GLY A 297 -37.84 22.79 6.36
C GLY A 297 -37.46 21.96 5.12
N GLU A 298 -38.14 20.85 4.83
CA GLU A 298 -37.68 19.91 3.79
C GLU A 298 -38.06 20.33 2.35
N ASN A 299 -39.05 21.21 2.17
CA ASN A 299 -39.52 21.68 0.86
C ASN A 299 -38.87 22.97 0.34
N LEU A 300 -37.79 23.45 0.96
CA LEU A 300 -37.05 24.60 0.46
C LEU A 300 -36.48 24.25 -0.93
N ARG A 301 -36.70 25.05 -1.98
CA ARG A 301 -36.14 24.80 -3.33
C ARG A 301 -34.69 25.29 -3.44
N ILE A 302 -33.78 24.69 -2.68
CA ILE A 302 -32.34 24.99 -2.70
C ILE A 302 -31.66 24.01 -3.66
N PRO A 303 -30.81 24.49 -4.59
CA PRO A 303 -29.98 23.66 -5.45
C PRO A 303 -29.14 22.64 -4.66
N ASN A 304 -28.87 21.49 -5.28
CA ASN A 304 -27.98 20.48 -4.73
C ASN A 304 -26.56 20.69 -5.28
N LEU A 305 -25.53 20.72 -4.44
CA LEU A 305 -24.12 20.83 -4.88
C LEU A 305 -23.56 19.43 -5.03
N LEU A 306 -23.37 19.02 -6.29
CA LEU A 306 -22.85 17.70 -6.63
C LEU A 306 -21.33 17.66 -6.53
N VAL A 307 -20.65 18.68 -7.05
CA VAL A 307 -19.18 18.76 -7.05
C VAL A 307 -18.75 20.09 -6.44
N ASP A 308 -17.96 20.01 -5.37
CA ASP A 308 -17.37 21.15 -4.68
C ASP A 308 -15.86 21.16 -4.86
N ASN A 309 -15.36 22.11 -5.64
CA ASN A 309 -13.93 22.29 -5.90
C ASN A 309 -13.34 23.49 -5.15
N SER A 310 -13.96 23.88 -4.03
CA SER A 310 -13.46 24.96 -3.17
C SER A 310 -11.99 24.74 -2.78
N PRO A 311 -11.13 25.78 -2.75
CA PRO A 311 -9.69 25.64 -2.50
C PRO A 311 -9.32 24.93 -1.19
N ASP A 312 -10.17 25.02 -0.16
CA ASP A 312 -10.00 24.39 1.15
C ASP A 312 -10.26 22.88 1.16
N ARG A 313 -11.02 22.37 0.17
CA ARG A 313 -11.42 20.95 0.10
C ARG A 313 -10.98 20.24 -1.17
N ASN A 314 -10.51 20.98 -2.17
CA ASN A 314 -10.10 20.40 -3.42
C ASN A 314 -8.82 19.57 -3.25
N LYS A 315 -8.95 18.26 -3.37
CA LYS A 315 -7.82 17.32 -3.49
C LYS A 315 -7.56 17.07 -4.97
N MET A 316 -6.31 17.08 -5.40
CA MET A 316 -5.98 16.82 -6.80
C MET A 316 -6.23 15.36 -7.22
N TYR A 317 -6.32 14.46 -6.24
CA TYR A 317 -6.62 13.05 -6.47
C TYR A 317 -7.59 12.48 -5.43
N GLU A 318 -8.22 11.36 -5.78
CA GLU A 318 -9.03 10.53 -4.89
C GLU A 318 -8.65 9.07 -5.00
N SER A 319 -8.49 8.41 -3.86
CA SER A 319 -8.19 6.98 -3.76
C SER A 319 -9.47 6.20 -3.46
N ILE A 320 -9.73 5.17 -4.25
CA ILE A 320 -10.89 4.29 -4.14
C ILE A 320 -10.36 2.87 -3.91
N THR A 321 -10.67 2.26 -2.77
CA THR A 321 -10.19 0.91 -2.41
C THR A 321 -11.33 -0.10 -2.36
N LEU A 322 -12.52 0.32 -1.91
CA LEU A 322 -13.76 -0.46 -1.93
C LEU A 322 -14.71 0.23 -2.90
N ILE A 323 -15.10 -0.46 -3.97
CA ILE A 323 -15.82 0.15 -5.10
C ILE A 323 -17.28 -0.29 -5.07
N ASN A 324 -18.14 0.46 -4.39
CA ASN A 324 -19.57 0.39 -4.71
C ASN A 324 -19.81 1.15 -6.02
N ASP A 325 -20.80 0.72 -6.82
CA ASP A 325 -21.16 1.41 -8.07
C ASP A 325 -21.47 2.90 -7.84
N SER A 326 -22.09 3.23 -6.71
CA SER A 326 -22.42 4.60 -6.31
C SER A 326 -21.19 5.46 -6.04
N ASP A 327 -20.11 4.86 -5.51
CA ASP A 327 -18.90 5.60 -5.15
C ASP A 327 -18.14 6.03 -6.39
N LEU A 328 -18.15 5.19 -7.44
CA LEU A 328 -17.49 5.47 -8.72
C LEU A 328 -18.35 6.34 -9.65
N PHE A 329 -19.62 5.97 -9.88
CA PHE A 329 -20.49 6.57 -10.91
C PHE A 329 -21.57 7.51 -10.36
N GLY A 330 -21.76 7.55 -9.05
CA GLY A 330 -22.83 8.31 -8.40
C GLY A 330 -24.10 7.49 -8.24
N GLY A 331 -25.02 7.99 -7.43
CA GLY A 331 -26.25 7.29 -7.07
C GLY A 331 -27.40 8.24 -6.77
N VAL A 332 -28.56 7.67 -6.50
CA VAL A 332 -29.76 8.39 -6.09
C VAL A 332 -30.15 7.91 -4.70
N GLU A 333 -30.20 8.82 -3.72
CA GLU A 333 -30.73 8.52 -2.39
C GLU A 333 -32.17 8.03 -2.49
N TRP A 334 -32.49 7.01 -1.71
CA TRP A 334 -33.87 6.56 -1.57
C TRP A 334 -34.75 7.69 -1.02
N GLY A 335 -35.88 7.91 -1.67
CA GLY A 335 -36.93 8.78 -1.15
C GLY A 335 -37.84 7.96 -0.27
N GLU A 336 -37.95 8.27 1.02
CA GLU A 336 -39.02 7.73 1.84
C GLU A 336 -40.37 8.11 1.21
N ILE A 337 -41.21 7.11 0.97
CA ILE A 337 -42.58 7.30 0.48
C ILE A 337 -43.43 7.77 1.68
N GLN A 338 -43.14 8.97 2.19
CA GLN A 338 -44.10 9.70 3.03
C GLN A 338 -44.88 10.65 2.12
N SER A 339 -46.16 10.87 2.46
CA SER A 339 -47.20 11.52 1.65
C SER A 339 -46.66 12.61 0.71
N SER A 340 -47.13 12.59 -0.55
CA SER A 340 -46.62 13.28 -1.75
C SER A 340 -46.18 14.76 -1.66
N SER A 341 -46.45 15.45 -0.55
CA SER A 341 -45.97 16.80 -0.27
C SER A 341 -44.69 16.88 0.57
N MET A 342 -44.18 15.78 1.16
CA MET A 342 -43.03 15.80 2.09
C MET A 342 -41.75 15.11 1.55
N ALA A 343 -41.78 14.54 0.35
CA ALA A 343 -40.63 13.83 -0.21
C ALA A 343 -39.52 14.78 -0.72
N LYS A 344 -38.25 14.46 -0.40
CA LYS A 344 -37.07 15.14 -0.97
C LYS A 344 -37.16 15.20 -2.51
N PRO A 345 -37.03 16.39 -3.13
CA PRO A 345 -37.07 16.52 -4.58
C PRO A 345 -36.03 15.64 -5.31
N PRO A 346 -36.34 15.09 -6.50
CA PRO A 346 -35.42 14.23 -7.27
C PRO A 346 -34.00 14.76 -7.42
N TYR A 347 -33.82 16.04 -7.79
CA TYR A 347 -32.51 16.65 -7.98
C TYR A 347 -31.66 16.75 -6.70
N ARG A 348 -32.28 16.66 -5.53
CA ARG A 348 -31.58 16.66 -4.23
C ARG A 348 -31.15 15.29 -3.75
N ARG A 349 -31.73 14.23 -4.31
CA ARG A 349 -31.38 12.85 -4.00
C ARG A 349 -30.11 12.42 -4.75
N LEU A 350 -29.65 13.22 -5.71
CA LEU A 350 -28.47 12.92 -6.50
C LEU A 350 -27.19 13.01 -5.66
N VAL A 351 -26.38 11.96 -5.72
CA VAL A 351 -25.05 11.87 -5.13
C VAL A 351 -24.03 11.67 -6.26
N SER A 352 -22.96 12.46 -6.25
CA SER A 352 -21.91 12.39 -7.26
C SER A 352 -20.89 11.28 -6.96
N GLY A 353 -20.52 10.53 -7.99
CA GLY A 353 -19.45 9.56 -7.93
C GLY A 353 -18.08 10.22 -8.08
N ALA A 354 -17.04 9.41 -7.93
CA ALA A 354 -15.66 9.84 -8.11
C ALA A 354 -15.40 10.36 -9.54
N VAL A 355 -16.00 9.77 -10.58
CA VAL A 355 -15.78 10.21 -11.97
C VAL A 355 -16.28 11.64 -12.21
N GLN A 356 -17.41 12.04 -11.61
CA GLN A 356 -17.90 13.41 -11.69
C GLN A 356 -17.12 14.36 -10.78
N ARG A 357 -16.81 13.92 -9.55
CA ARG A 357 -16.05 14.73 -8.58
C ARG A 357 -14.62 15.02 -9.06
N ARG A 358 -14.04 14.13 -9.87
CA ARG A 358 -12.67 14.21 -10.40
C ARG A 358 -12.58 14.55 -11.87
N HIS A 359 -13.55 15.30 -12.39
CA HIS A 359 -13.44 15.86 -13.73
C HIS A 359 -12.19 16.75 -13.85
N LYS A 360 -11.33 16.46 -14.83
CA LYS A 360 -9.98 17.02 -15.05
C LYS A 360 -9.03 16.80 -13.88
N GLN A 361 -9.21 15.72 -13.11
CA GLN A 361 -8.37 15.37 -11.97
C GLN A 361 -7.99 13.88 -11.98
N LEU A 362 -7.25 13.46 -10.96
CA LEU A 362 -6.70 12.11 -10.82
C LEU A 362 -7.65 11.20 -10.01
N ILE A 363 -7.89 9.99 -10.52
CA ILE A 363 -8.56 8.89 -9.79
C ILE A 363 -7.55 7.76 -9.62
N TYR A 364 -7.38 7.30 -8.39
CA TYR A 364 -6.58 6.12 -8.08
C TYR A 364 -7.49 5.01 -7.57
N VAL A 365 -7.47 3.86 -8.24
CA VAL A 365 -8.14 2.64 -7.79
C VAL A 365 -7.06 1.75 -7.19
N ASP A 366 -7.08 1.58 -5.87
CA ASP A 366 -6.20 0.61 -5.21
C ASP A 366 -6.84 -0.77 -5.31
N GLU A 367 -6.06 -1.78 -5.69
CA GLU A 367 -6.50 -3.16 -5.94
C GLU A 367 -7.55 -3.30 -7.05
N GLY A 368 -7.07 -3.31 -8.31
CA GLY A 368 -7.92 -3.50 -9.50
C GLY A 368 -8.79 -4.76 -9.50
N TRP A 369 -8.47 -5.76 -8.66
CA TRP A 369 -9.28 -6.96 -8.46
C TRP A 369 -10.68 -6.67 -7.91
N ASN A 370 -10.87 -5.55 -7.21
CA ASN A 370 -12.15 -5.18 -6.61
C ASN A 370 -13.14 -4.58 -7.62
N LEU A 371 -12.73 -4.35 -8.88
CA LEU A 371 -13.62 -3.87 -9.95
C LEU A 371 -14.55 -4.99 -10.43
N THR A 372 -15.86 -4.73 -10.39
CA THR A 372 -16.86 -5.67 -10.92
C THR A 372 -17.05 -5.53 -12.42
N ASP A 373 -17.61 -6.57 -13.07
CA ASP A 373 -17.88 -6.55 -14.52
C ASP A 373 -18.80 -5.38 -14.93
N SER A 374 -19.83 -5.10 -14.12
CA SER A 374 -20.76 -3.97 -14.34
C SER A 374 -20.02 -2.63 -14.31
N GLN A 375 -19.06 -2.50 -13.38
CA GLN A 375 -18.27 -1.28 -13.27
C GLN A 375 -17.34 -1.11 -14.47
N ILE A 376 -16.70 -2.17 -14.94
CA ILE A 376 -15.81 -2.10 -16.11
C ILE A 376 -16.58 -1.67 -17.36
N ILE A 377 -17.74 -2.26 -17.60
CA ILE A 377 -18.58 -1.91 -18.76
C ILE A 377 -19.00 -0.44 -18.70
N LYS A 378 -19.43 0.05 -17.53
CA LYS A 378 -19.76 1.48 -17.35
C LYS A 378 -18.54 2.37 -17.49
N LEU A 379 -17.40 1.94 -16.94
CA LEU A 379 -16.15 2.69 -16.97
C LEU A 379 -15.65 2.88 -18.40
N LEU A 380 -15.76 1.84 -19.24
CA LEU A 380 -15.48 1.93 -20.68
C LEU A 380 -16.26 3.07 -21.34
N THR A 381 -17.58 3.13 -21.13
CA THR A 381 -18.42 4.20 -21.68
C THR A 381 -17.98 5.58 -21.18
N VAL A 382 -17.64 5.71 -19.90
CA VAL A 382 -17.20 6.99 -19.33
C VAL A 382 -15.82 7.40 -19.84
N ILE A 383 -14.91 6.45 -20.02
CA ILE A 383 -13.57 6.68 -20.61
C ILE A 383 -13.71 7.21 -22.03
N GLU A 384 -14.61 6.63 -22.82
CA GLU A 384 -14.82 6.97 -24.23
C GLU A 384 -15.56 8.29 -24.45
N ASP A 385 -16.69 8.48 -23.76
CA ASP A 385 -17.53 9.66 -23.97
C ASP A 385 -17.04 10.86 -23.15
N GLY A 386 -16.24 10.63 -22.09
CA GLY A 386 -15.77 11.65 -21.17
C GLY A 386 -16.89 12.27 -20.32
N GLU A 387 -18.08 11.68 -20.33
CA GLU A 387 -19.27 12.14 -19.61
C GLU A 387 -19.98 10.96 -18.94
N CYS A 388 -20.52 11.18 -17.74
CA CYS A 388 -21.21 10.16 -16.96
C CYS A 388 -22.52 10.72 -16.38
N PRO A 389 -23.70 10.26 -16.81
CA PRO A 389 -24.95 10.60 -16.15
C PRO A 389 -25.06 9.88 -14.81
N ILE A 390 -25.60 10.56 -13.79
CA ILE A 390 -25.98 9.94 -12.52
C ILE A 390 -27.37 9.33 -12.72
N ALA A 391 -27.44 8.01 -12.59
CA ALA A 391 -28.67 7.24 -12.65
C ALA A 391 -28.54 5.98 -11.79
N GLU A 392 -29.61 5.59 -11.10
CA GLU A 392 -29.62 4.35 -10.33
C GLU A 392 -29.70 3.16 -11.29
N THR A 393 -28.59 2.43 -11.44
CA THR A 393 -28.48 1.28 -12.37
C THR A 393 -28.67 -0.09 -11.68
N GLY A 394 -29.19 -0.10 -10.45
CA GLY A 394 -29.38 -1.33 -9.69
C GLY A 394 -30.55 -2.16 -10.19
N GLN A 395 -30.31 -3.44 -10.50
CA GLN A 395 -31.33 -4.48 -10.45
C GLN A 395 -31.65 -4.81 -8.98
N THR A 396 -32.19 -3.86 -8.23
CA THR A 396 -32.85 -4.18 -6.96
C THR A 396 -34.23 -4.76 -7.28
N PHE A 397 -34.25 -5.97 -7.84
CA PHE A 397 -35.41 -6.84 -7.72
C PHE A 397 -35.46 -7.32 -6.27
N THR A 398 -36.04 -6.52 -5.38
CA THR A 398 -36.43 -7.03 -4.08
C THR A 398 -37.42 -8.17 -4.30
N ARG A 399 -37.06 -9.34 -3.75
CA ARG A 399 -37.80 -10.60 -3.79
C ARG A 399 -39.06 -10.46 -2.91
N GLY A 400 -40.01 -9.67 -3.38
CA GLY A 400 -41.25 -9.30 -2.70
C GLY A 400 -41.94 -8.26 -3.56
N GLY A 401 -42.91 -8.71 -4.36
CA GLY A 401 -43.49 -7.94 -5.47
C GLY A 401 -43.92 -6.52 -5.10
N GLY A 402 -43.51 -5.54 -5.91
CA GLY A 402 -43.99 -4.17 -5.82
C GLY A 402 -43.05 -3.11 -6.38
N GLY A 403 -43.09 -2.90 -7.70
CA GLY A 403 -42.71 -1.63 -8.35
C GLY A 403 -41.22 -1.36 -8.57
N THR A 404 -40.91 -0.79 -9.74
CA THR A 404 -39.67 -0.05 -10.01
C THR A 404 -39.43 0.98 -8.91
N THR A 405 -38.22 1.03 -8.33
CA THR A 405 -37.91 1.94 -7.22
C THR A 405 -38.05 3.40 -7.67
N ALA A 406 -38.59 4.28 -6.81
CA ALA A 406 -38.79 5.70 -7.13
C ALA A 406 -37.48 6.50 -7.41
N GLY A 407 -36.32 5.85 -7.28
CA GLY A 407 -35.00 6.36 -7.67
C GLY A 407 -34.59 6.02 -9.11
N GLN A 408 -35.05 4.88 -9.68
CA GLN A 408 -34.73 4.46 -11.06
C GLN A 408 -35.25 5.42 -12.14
N ASN A 409 -36.32 6.16 -11.84
CA ASN A 409 -36.87 7.15 -12.77
C ASN A 409 -36.08 8.47 -12.78
N VAL A 410 -35.17 8.68 -11.83
CA VAL A 410 -34.37 9.90 -11.73
C VAL A 410 -33.07 9.73 -12.50
N LYS A 411 -32.85 10.60 -13.49
CA LYS A 411 -31.63 10.60 -14.31
C LYS A 411 -31.14 12.02 -14.52
N THR A 412 -29.82 12.21 -14.50
CA THR A 412 -29.23 13.48 -14.92
C THR A 412 -28.92 13.47 -16.42
N PRO A 413 -28.84 14.64 -17.08
CA PRO A 413 -28.04 14.74 -18.30
C PRO A 413 -26.60 14.29 -18.02
N ALA A 414 -25.87 13.96 -19.08
CA ALA A 414 -24.48 13.54 -18.96
C ALA A 414 -23.65 14.66 -18.30
N ILE A 415 -22.89 14.30 -17.26
CA ILE A 415 -22.05 15.23 -16.51
C ILE A 415 -20.60 15.04 -16.97
N LYS A 416 -19.90 16.12 -17.27
CA LYS A 416 -18.49 16.09 -17.68
C LYS A 416 -17.66 15.33 -16.63
N SER A 417 -16.98 14.28 -17.07
CA SER A 417 -16.31 13.28 -16.24
C SER A 417 -15.02 12.75 -16.87
N MET A 418 -14.30 13.56 -17.65
CA MET A 418 -12.95 13.24 -18.12
C MET A 418 -11.96 13.20 -16.95
N PHE A 419 -11.16 12.15 -16.79
CA PHE A 419 -10.19 12.01 -15.70
C PHE A 419 -8.89 11.32 -16.16
N LEU A 420 -7.85 11.41 -15.33
CA LEU A 420 -6.67 10.54 -15.43
C LEU A 420 -6.82 9.46 -14.37
N MET A 421 -6.82 8.18 -14.75
CA MET A 421 -6.99 7.07 -13.82
C MET A 421 -5.74 6.20 -13.74
N PHE A 422 -5.38 5.82 -12.52
CA PHE A 422 -4.39 4.77 -12.27
C PHE A 422 -5.02 3.64 -11.46
N ILE A 423 -4.74 2.40 -11.85
CA ILE A 423 -5.23 1.21 -11.16
C ILE A 423 -4.04 0.43 -10.62
N GLY A 424 -3.96 0.31 -9.29
CA GLY A 424 -2.96 -0.50 -8.61
C GLY A 424 -3.30 -1.99 -8.69
N ALA A 425 -2.39 -2.80 -9.22
CA ALA A 425 -2.61 -4.24 -9.36
C ALA A 425 -1.31 -5.05 -9.15
N ASN A 426 -1.43 -6.32 -8.81
CA ASN A 426 -0.27 -7.23 -8.71
C ASN A 426 -0.03 -7.91 -10.08
N LEU A 427 1.06 -8.67 -10.22
CA LEU A 427 1.41 -9.33 -11.49
C LEU A 427 0.36 -10.35 -11.93
N ASP A 428 -0.27 -11.02 -10.98
CA ASP A 428 -1.38 -11.95 -11.19
C ASP A 428 -2.55 -11.31 -11.97
N PHE A 429 -2.81 -10.02 -11.77
CA PHE A 429 -3.85 -9.29 -12.49
C PHE A 429 -3.61 -9.23 -14.00
N LEU A 430 -2.33 -9.24 -14.43
CA LEU A 430 -1.98 -9.25 -15.86
C LEU A 430 -2.11 -10.64 -16.47
N PHE A 431 -1.73 -11.70 -15.75
CA PHE A 431 -1.60 -13.04 -16.32
C PHE A 431 -2.79 -13.95 -16.05
N ASN A 432 -3.56 -13.71 -14.99
CA ASN A 432 -4.68 -14.55 -14.63
C ASN A 432 -5.86 -14.33 -15.60
N PRO A 433 -6.37 -15.39 -16.27
CA PRO A 433 -7.52 -15.27 -17.17
C PRO A 433 -8.80 -14.76 -16.50
N GLN A 434 -8.93 -14.95 -15.18
CA GLN A 434 -10.10 -14.50 -14.39
C GLN A 434 -9.98 -13.06 -13.92
N SER A 435 -8.86 -12.38 -14.19
CA SER A 435 -8.72 -10.99 -13.80
C SER A 435 -9.73 -10.11 -14.57
N PRO A 436 -10.23 -9.03 -13.94
CA PRO A 436 -11.12 -8.10 -14.63
C PRO A 436 -10.52 -7.50 -15.91
N LEU A 437 -9.18 -7.41 -16.00
CA LEU A 437 -8.47 -7.00 -17.23
C LEU A 437 -8.63 -8.02 -18.36
N ASN A 438 -8.38 -9.30 -18.09
CA ASN A 438 -8.40 -10.34 -19.12
C ASN A 438 -9.81 -10.83 -19.48
N LYS A 439 -10.76 -10.70 -18.55
CA LYS A 439 -12.16 -11.05 -18.78
C LYS A 439 -12.86 -10.11 -19.79
N HIS A 440 -12.41 -8.86 -19.88
CA HIS A 440 -12.98 -7.83 -20.76
C HIS A 440 -11.94 -7.32 -21.78
N PRO A 441 -11.80 -7.96 -22.95
CA PRO A 441 -10.85 -7.54 -23.98
C PRO A 441 -10.92 -6.05 -24.37
N PRO A 442 -12.10 -5.39 -24.46
CA PRO A 442 -12.17 -3.96 -24.75
C PRO A 442 -11.54 -3.09 -23.65
N PHE A 443 -11.63 -3.50 -22.39
CA PHE A 443 -11.02 -2.78 -21.27
C PHE A 443 -9.50 -2.91 -21.31
N ARG A 444 -9.00 -4.12 -21.61
CA ARG A 444 -7.58 -4.34 -21.83
C ARG A 444 -7.02 -3.51 -22.98
N ASP A 445 -7.69 -3.50 -24.13
CA ASP A 445 -7.28 -2.69 -25.28
C ASP A 445 -7.25 -1.19 -24.93
N ARG A 446 -8.24 -0.68 -24.17
CA ARG A 446 -8.22 0.72 -23.72
C ARG A 446 -7.02 1.04 -22.84
N VAL A 447 -6.66 0.14 -21.94
CA VAL A 447 -5.51 0.30 -21.06
C VAL A 447 -4.17 0.19 -21.81
N GLU A 448 -4.03 -0.78 -22.71
CA GLU A 448 -2.78 -1.04 -23.45
C GLU A 448 -2.54 -0.05 -24.58
N SER A 449 -3.60 0.37 -25.30
CA SER A 449 -3.49 1.18 -26.52
C SER A 449 -3.60 2.69 -26.28
N TYR A 450 -4.42 3.14 -25.32
CA TYR A 450 -4.64 4.57 -24.99
C TYR A 450 -4.03 4.97 -23.65
N GLY A 451 -3.57 4.00 -22.87
CA GLY A 451 -2.97 4.19 -21.56
C GLY A 451 -1.52 3.76 -21.54
N ASP A 452 -1.11 3.19 -20.40
CA ASP A 452 0.18 2.52 -20.27
C ASP A 452 0.14 1.49 -19.14
N ILE A 453 1.02 0.49 -19.20
CA ILE A 453 1.27 -0.46 -18.13
C ILE A 453 2.63 -0.12 -17.51
N ILE A 454 2.60 0.36 -16.27
CA ILE A 454 3.78 0.73 -15.50
C ILE A 454 4.11 -0.41 -14.55
N LEU A 455 5.17 -1.14 -14.90
CA LEU A 455 5.77 -2.16 -14.04
C LEU A 455 6.65 -1.47 -12.99
N PHE A 456 6.41 -1.79 -11.72
CA PHE A 456 7.25 -1.39 -10.60
C PHE A 456 8.26 -2.49 -10.34
N GLU A 457 9.53 -2.11 -10.39
CA GLU A 457 10.65 -2.99 -10.07
C GLU A 457 10.62 -3.28 -8.55
N ASP A 458 10.80 -4.53 -8.15
CA ASP A 458 10.92 -4.91 -6.74
C ASP A 458 12.36 -4.85 -6.22
N GLU A 459 13.32 -4.54 -7.11
CA GLU A 459 14.72 -4.31 -6.82
C GLU A 459 15.20 -3.01 -7.48
N ALA A 460 16.11 -2.32 -6.83
CA ALA A 460 16.71 -1.08 -7.29
C ALA A 460 18.24 -1.24 -7.31
N GLU A 461 18.94 -0.60 -8.25
CA GLU A 461 20.41 -0.61 -8.25
C GLU A 461 20.96 -0.09 -6.91
N ALA A 462 21.98 -0.73 -6.35
CA ALA A 462 22.67 -0.39 -5.11
C ALA A 462 23.61 0.82 -5.30
N THR A 463 23.04 1.93 -5.75
CA THR A 463 23.72 3.21 -5.91
C THR A 463 23.71 4.01 -4.61
N ALA A 464 24.64 4.95 -4.48
CA ALA A 464 24.68 5.84 -3.33
C ALA A 464 23.38 6.66 -3.18
N GLU A 465 22.77 7.06 -4.30
CA GLU A 465 21.49 7.76 -4.33
C GLU A 465 20.36 6.92 -3.70
N ASN A 466 20.22 5.65 -4.09
CA ASN A 466 19.20 4.77 -3.54
C ASN A 466 19.44 4.45 -2.06
N MET A 467 20.71 4.31 -1.63
CA MET A 467 21.03 4.14 -0.20
C MET A 467 20.70 5.40 0.62
N GLN A 468 20.98 6.60 0.09
CA GLN A 468 20.59 7.87 0.71
C GLN A 468 19.06 7.99 0.78
N MET A 469 18.33 7.60 -0.26
CA MET A 469 16.86 7.55 -0.23
C MET A 469 16.34 6.57 0.83
N MET A 470 17.03 5.46 1.10
CA MET A 470 16.65 4.57 2.19
C MET A 470 16.80 5.25 3.56
N CYS A 471 17.91 5.98 3.78
CA CYS A 471 18.08 6.80 4.99
C CYS A 471 16.98 7.86 5.15
N GLN A 472 16.58 8.49 4.04
CA GLN A 472 15.46 9.45 4.02
C GLN A 472 14.14 8.80 4.46
N VAL A 473 13.82 7.62 3.91
CA VAL A 473 12.62 6.87 4.28
C VAL A 473 12.66 6.45 5.74
N ILE A 474 13.81 5.95 6.23
CA ILE A 474 13.98 5.58 7.64
C ILE A 474 13.71 6.78 8.56
N ARG A 475 14.33 7.92 8.28
CA ARG A 475 14.15 9.15 9.05
C ARG A 475 12.68 9.59 9.07
N ASP A 476 12.02 9.62 7.90
CA ASP A 476 10.64 10.08 7.82
C ASP A 476 9.66 9.15 8.51
N GLU A 477 9.82 7.83 8.36
CA GLU A 477 8.94 6.88 9.04
C GLU A 477 9.14 6.95 10.57
N LEU A 478 10.37 7.14 11.07
CA LEU A 478 10.61 7.40 12.50
C LEU A 478 9.86 8.66 12.97
N TYR A 479 9.94 9.75 12.21
CA TYR A 479 9.22 11.00 12.54
C TYR A 479 7.70 10.82 12.48
N ARG A 480 7.18 10.18 11.44
CA ARG A 480 5.76 9.93 11.21
C ARG A 480 5.12 9.12 12.33
N PHE A 481 5.83 8.11 12.84
CA PHE A 481 5.36 7.27 13.94
C PHE A 481 5.75 7.83 15.32
N GLN A 482 6.46 8.96 15.38
CA GLN A 482 6.97 9.55 16.62
C GLN A 482 7.87 8.58 17.41
N PHE A 483 8.68 7.79 16.70
CA PHE A 483 9.65 6.88 17.30
C PHE A 483 10.93 7.64 17.71
N PRO A 484 11.74 7.07 18.63
CA PRO A 484 13.03 7.65 18.99
C PRO A 484 13.96 7.72 17.77
N ARG A 485 14.88 8.69 17.79
CA ARG A 485 15.94 8.79 16.79
C ARG A 485 16.79 7.52 16.74
N MET A 486 17.39 7.25 15.60
CA MET A 486 18.22 6.06 15.37
C MET A 486 19.67 6.45 15.07
N GLU A 487 20.62 5.65 15.56
CA GLU A 487 22.05 5.78 15.23
C GLU A 487 22.32 5.47 13.75
N ALA A 488 23.28 6.15 13.14
CA ALA A 488 23.65 5.92 11.74
C ALA A 488 24.03 4.45 11.45
N LEU A 489 24.67 3.76 12.40
CA LEU A 489 24.98 2.33 12.29
C LEU A 489 23.72 1.47 12.21
N GLY A 490 22.65 1.83 12.93
CA GLY A 490 21.35 1.17 12.82
C GLY A 490 20.73 1.35 11.43
N CYS A 491 20.85 2.54 10.83
CA CYS A 491 20.43 2.77 9.44
C CYS A 491 21.23 1.91 8.45
N LYS A 492 22.55 1.82 8.65
CA LYS A 492 23.44 0.97 7.83
C LYS A 492 23.03 -0.49 7.89
N GLU A 493 22.69 -1.00 9.08
CA GLU A 493 22.22 -2.37 9.27
C GLU A 493 20.91 -2.65 8.53
N ILE A 494 19.97 -1.69 8.50
CA ILE A 494 18.73 -1.82 7.73
C ILE A 494 19.02 -1.86 6.22
N ILE A 495 19.90 -0.98 5.72
CA ILE A 495 20.29 -0.98 4.30
C ILE A 495 20.92 -2.32 3.93
N ASP A 496 21.84 -2.80 4.77
CA ASP A 496 22.50 -4.08 4.58
C ASP A 496 21.51 -5.25 4.63
N TYR A 497 20.55 -5.23 5.56
CA TYR A 497 19.47 -6.22 5.62
C TYR A 497 18.69 -6.26 4.31
N VAL A 498 18.26 -5.11 3.80
CA VAL A 498 17.51 -5.03 2.55
C VAL A 498 18.35 -5.46 1.34
N ARG A 499 19.67 -5.20 1.35
CA ARG A 499 20.62 -5.70 0.35
C ARG A 499 20.74 -7.22 0.37
N THR A 500 20.79 -7.85 1.55
CA THR A 500 20.85 -9.32 1.64
C THR A 500 19.60 -10.02 1.11
N LYS A 501 18.49 -9.30 0.95
CA LYS A 501 17.25 -9.83 0.38
C LYS A 501 17.16 -9.68 -1.14
N ALA A 502 18.02 -8.84 -1.75
CA ALA A 502 18.07 -8.64 -3.19
C ALA A 502 18.70 -9.86 -3.89
N SER A 503 18.48 -9.97 -5.20
CA SER A 503 18.96 -11.10 -5.99
C SER A 503 20.49 -11.10 -6.17
N ASP A 504 21.12 -9.93 -6.16
CA ASP A 504 22.58 -9.78 -6.32
C ASP A 504 23.18 -8.66 -5.43
N LYS A 505 24.52 -8.51 -5.46
CA LYS A 505 25.25 -7.48 -4.67
C LYS A 505 25.03 -6.05 -5.16
N HIS A 506 24.61 -5.91 -6.42
CA HIS A 506 24.47 -4.66 -7.14
C HIS A 506 23.06 -4.10 -7.02
N HIS A 507 22.16 -4.79 -6.33
CA HIS A 507 20.78 -4.36 -6.11
C HIS A 507 20.41 -4.28 -4.61
N ILE A 508 19.32 -3.56 -4.35
CA ILE A 508 18.67 -3.36 -3.05
C ILE A 508 17.19 -3.67 -3.26
N LYS A 509 16.61 -4.50 -2.39
CA LYS A 509 15.19 -4.84 -2.53
C LYS A 509 14.27 -3.71 -2.08
N VAL A 510 13.23 -3.39 -2.82
CA VAL A 510 12.28 -2.32 -2.45
C VAL A 510 11.18 -2.91 -1.53
N MET A 511 11.47 -2.98 -0.23
CA MET A 511 10.59 -3.59 0.79
C MET A 511 10.22 -2.63 1.93
N PHE A 512 9.66 -1.46 1.62
CA PHE A 512 9.38 -0.43 2.62
C PHE A 512 8.48 -0.90 3.77
N ARG A 513 7.51 -1.78 3.51
CA ARG A 513 6.65 -2.36 4.57
C ARG A 513 7.45 -3.20 5.58
N THR A 514 8.41 -3.97 5.10
CA THR A 514 9.31 -4.76 5.95
C THR A 514 10.24 -3.84 6.74
N VAL A 515 10.76 -2.79 6.11
CA VAL A 515 11.57 -1.76 6.80
C VAL A 515 10.75 -1.10 7.92
N ILE A 516 9.51 -0.70 7.68
CA ILE A 516 8.62 -0.13 8.71
C ILE A 516 8.40 -1.13 9.87
N LYS A 517 8.26 -2.43 9.57
CA LYS A 517 8.16 -3.48 10.60
C LYS A 517 9.43 -3.53 11.46
N VAL A 518 10.62 -3.46 10.85
CA VAL A 518 11.91 -3.40 11.55
C VAL A 518 12.00 -2.14 12.42
N LEU A 519 11.65 -0.97 11.88
CA LEU A 519 11.69 0.29 12.62
C LEU A 519 10.78 0.26 13.86
N LYS A 520 9.53 -0.18 13.68
CA LYS A 520 8.57 -0.30 14.78
C LYS A 520 9.06 -1.25 15.87
N LYS A 521 9.66 -2.39 15.49
CA LYS A 521 10.18 -3.36 16.45
C LYS A 521 11.44 -2.87 17.15
N SER A 522 12.33 -2.21 16.44
CA SER A 522 13.54 -1.61 17.02
C SER A 522 13.20 -0.51 18.02
N ALA A 523 12.16 0.30 17.73
CA ALA A 523 11.65 1.32 18.65
C ALA A 523 11.04 0.68 19.92
N GLN A 524 10.24 -0.39 19.77
CA GLN A 524 9.69 -1.14 20.90
C GLN A 524 10.80 -1.70 21.81
N LEU A 525 11.81 -2.36 21.23
CA LEU A 525 12.95 -2.89 21.96
C LEU A 525 13.75 -1.79 22.67
N SER A 526 13.90 -0.61 22.05
CA SER A 526 14.55 0.53 22.71
C SER A 526 13.78 1.03 23.93
N TRP A 527 12.44 1.06 23.85
CA TRP A 527 11.61 1.46 24.99
C TRP A 527 11.64 0.43 26.12
N ASP A 528 11.62 -0.86 25.78
CA ASP A 528 11.73 -1.94 26.76
C ASP A 528 13.08 -1.92 27.49
N ALA A 529 14.15 -1.52 26.79
CA ALA A 529 15.49 -1.31 27.36
C ALA A 529 15.63 0.02 28.13
N GLY A 530 14.66 0.94 28.03
CA GLY A 530 14.74 2.28 28.62
C GLY A 530 15.67 3.26 27.88
N ASP A 531 16.04 2.95 26.64
CA ASP A 531 16.93 3.77 25.82
C ASP A 531 16.15 4.89 25.09
N THR A 532 16.74 6.08 25.04
CA THR A 532 16.18 7.25 24.33
C THR A 532 16.51 7.28 22.84
N THR A 533 17.26 6.30 22.34
CA THR A 533 17.77 6.24 20.96
C THR A 533 17.86 4.79 20.52
N ILE A 534 17.49 4.53 19.27
CA ILE A 534 17.55 3.19 18.69
C ILE A 534 19.00 2.89 18.30
N ARG A 535 19.64 1.99 19.07
CA ARG A 535 20.99 1.51 18.83
C ARG A 535 21.05 0.36 17.82
N LEU A 536 22.24 0.08 17.33
CA LEU A 536 22.51 -1.06 16.44
C LEU A 536 22.02 -2.41 17.01
N SER A 537 22.17 -2.64 18.32
CA SER A 537 21.73 -3.88 18.99
C SER A 537 20.23 -4.11 18.85
N HIS A 538 19.41 -3.08 19.03
CA HIS A 538 17.95 -3.16 18.88
C HIS A 538 17.53 -3.49 17.46
N VAL A 539 18.23 -2.93 16.46
CA VAL A 539 17.95 -3.20 15.05
C VAL A 539 18.29 -4.64 14.68
N LYS A 540 19.43 -5.15 15.13
CA LYS A 540 19.83 -6.55 14.92
C LYS A 540 18.82 -7.52 15.54
N ASP A 541 18.43 -7.28 16.79
CA ASP A 541 17.43 -8.09 17.49
C ASP A 541 16.05 -8.03 16.81
N ALA A 542 15.62 -6.84 16.38
CA ALA A 542 14.40 -6.67 15.59
C ALA A 542 14.41 -7.50 14.29
N ILE A 543 15.54 -7.48 13.57
CA ILE A 543 15.71 -8.22 12.32
C ILE A 543 15.70 -9.73 12.57
N GLU A 544 16.43 -10.20 13.57
CA GLU A 544 16.61 -11.63 13.82
C GLU A 544 15.32 -12.28 14.34
N ASN A 545 14.67 -11.65 15.32
CA ASN A 545 13.60 -12.30 16.09
C ASN A 545 12.18 -11.91 15.65
N TYR A 546 11.99 -10.80 14.93
CA TYR A 546 10.65 -10.26 14.70
C TYR A 546 10.28 -10.03 13.24
N THR A 547 11.22 -10.14 12.28
CA THR A 547 10.89 -9.87 10.86
C THR A 547 10.28 -11.05 10.12
N ALA A 548 10.48 -12.29 10.59
CA ALA A 548 9.97 -13.50 9.96
C ALA A 548 8.46 -13.44 9.66
N SER A 549 8.06 -14.01 8.52
CA SER A 549 6.64 -14.13 8.13
C SER A 549 5.92 -15.16 9.01
N ILE A 550 4.58 -15.19 8.94
CA ILE A 550 3.79 -16.14 9.75
C ILE A 550 4.08 -17.58 9.28
N GLU A 551 4.20 -17.76 7.97
CA GLU A 551 4.54 -19.03 7.32
C GLU A 551 5.92 -19.52 7.81
N ALA A 552 6.92 -18.63 7.80
CA ALA A 552 8.25 -18.93 8.30
C ALA A 552 8.24 -19.31 9.78
N GLN A 553 7.46 -18.59 10.61
CA GLN A 553 7.33 -18.89 12.04
C GLN A 553 6.64 -20.23 12.30
N LEU A 554 5.57 -20.54 11.57
CA LEU A 554 4.87 -21.82 11.67
C LEU A 554 5.79 -22.97 11.28
N LEU A 555 6.52 -22.81 10.18
CA LEU A 555 7.46 -23.80 9.70
C LEU A 555 8.63 -23.99 10.67
N ASP A 556 9.19 -22.91 11.22
CA ASP A 556 10.22 -22.99 12.26
C ASP A 556 9.73 -23.74 13.50
N TYR A 557 8.47 -23.51 13.89
CA TYR A 557 7.84 -24.22 15.01
C TYR A 557 7.65 -25.72 14.72
N GLU A 558 7.20 -26.09 13.52
CA GLU A 558 7.09 -27.49 13.08
C GLU A 558 8.45 -28.17 13.05
N LEU A 559 9.46 -27.51 12.47
CA LEU A 559 10.82 -28.00 12.44
C LEU A 559 11.39 -28.18 13.85
N LYS A 560 11.07 -27.30 14.81
CA LYS A 560 11.56 -27.43 16.20
C LYS A 560 11.03 -28.69 16.87
N LYS A 561 9.81 -29.10 16.55
CA LYS A 561 9.24 -30.37 17.04
C LYS A 561 9.95 -31.57 16.43
N THR A 562 10.20 -31.57 15.12
CA THR A 562 10.87 -32.69 14.44
C THR A 562 12.35 -32.79 14.80
N GLN A 563 13.00 -31.67 15.12
CA GLN A 563 14.42 -31.65 15.53
C GLN A 563 14.70 -32.52 16.76
N GLN A 564 13.80 -32.57 17.75
CA GLN A 564 13.99 -33.41 18.94
C GLN A 564 14.09 -34.91 18.63
N TYR A 565 13.53 -35.34 17.49
CA TYR A 565 13.52 -36.72 17.03
C TYR A 565 14.56 -36.96 15.91
N SER A 566 15.33 -35.94 15.54
CA SER A 566 16.32 -36.05 14.46
C SER A 566 17.65 -36.61 14.98
N LEU A 567 18.20 -37.59 14.26
CA LEU A 567 19.50 -38.21 14.55
C LEU A 567 20.68 -37.40 13.96
N VAL A 568 20.61 -36.07 14.02
CA VAL A 568 21.68 -35.22 13.48
C VAL A 568 22.86 -35.20 14.44
N GLU A 569 24.02 -35.58 13.95
CA GLU A 569 25.27 -35.53 14.70
C GLU A 569 25.99 -34.22 14.39
N ASN A 570 26.52 -33.57 15.42
CA ASN A 570 27.10 -32.23 15.33
C ASN A 570 28.57 -32.18 15.79
N SER A 571 29.20 -33.33 16.06
CA SER A 571 30.59 -33.43 16.49
C SER A 571 31.22 -34.77 16.10
N GLY A 572 32.55 -34.79 16.02
CA GLY A 572 33.30 -35.98 15.59
C GLY A 572 33.36 -36.14 14.07
N ALA A 573 33.87 -37.28 13.61
CA ALA A 573 33.96 -37.62 12.20
C ALA A 573 33.48 -39.05 11.94
N LYS A 574 32.80 -39.29 10.81
CA LYS A 574 32.19 -40.57 10.46
C LYS A 574 32.35 -40.93 8.99
N PHE A 575 32.44 -42.23 8.71
CA PHE A 575 32.48 -42.75 7.35
C PHE A 575 31.08 -42.79 6.74
N GLY A 576 30.93 -42.29 5.51
CA GLY A 576 29.70 -42.42 4.74
C GLY A 576 28.49 -41.69 5.34
N GLN A 577 28.70 -40.69 6.20
CA GLN A 577 27.63 -39.89 6.81
C GLN A 577 27.96 -38.40 6.71
N MET A 578 27.00 -37.58 6.28
CA MET A 578 27.21 -36.14 6.04
C MET A 578 25.96 -35.32 6.34
N ASN A 579 26.17 -34.09 6.79
CA ASN A 579 25.09 -33.12 7.04
C ASN A 579 24.91 -32.18 5.83
N ALA A 580 23.77 -32.31 5.15
CA ALA A 580 23.32 -31.42 4.09
C ALA A 580 22.35 -30.38 4.63
N LEU A 581 22.28 -29.23 3.95
CA LEU A 581 21.34 -28.17 4.30
C LEU A 581 20.23 -28.03 3.26
N ALA A 582 18.99 -27.98 3.75
CA ALA A 582 17.80 -27.75 2.95
C ALA A 582 17.07 -26.49 3.42
N ALA A 583 16.30 -25.89 2.50
CA ALA A 583 15.33 -24.86 2.82
C ALA A 583 13.95 -25.45 2.54
N VAL A 584 13.12 -25.57 3.57
CA VAL A 584 11.76 -26.10 3.46
C VAL A 584 10.78 -24.96 3.33
N GLY A 585 9.71 -25.13 2.55
CA GLY A 585 8.60 -24.17 2.49
C GLY A 585 9.00 -22.76 2.02
N ALA A 586 10.07 -22.63 1.23
CA ALA A 586 10.40 -21.37 0.57
C ALA A 586 9.49 -21.19 -0.65
N GLY A 587 8.73 -20.09 -0.68
CA GLY A 587 7.89 -19.69 -1.80
C GLY A 587 8.38 -18.38 -2.44
N GLU A 588 7.71 -17.92 -3.50
CA GLU A 588 8.04 -16.62 -4.13
C GLU A 588 7.84 -15.42 -3.17
N ASP A 589 6.93 -15.55 -2.21
CA ASP A 589 6.51 -14.46 -1.32
C ASP A 589 6.88 -14.64 0.16
N HIS A 590 7.33 -15.82 0.57
CA HIS A 590 7.70 -16.10 1.97
C HIS A 590 9.02 -16.85 2.08
N GLU A 591 9.80 -16.48 3.10
CA GLU A 591 11.03 -17.15 3.43
C GLU A 591 10.73 -18.56 3.96
N GLY A 592 11.40 -19.55 3.40
CA GLY A 592 11.40 -20.89 3.97
C GLY A 592 12.19 -20.95 5.27
N ALA A 593 12.16 -22.09 5.93
CA ALA A 593 12.96 -22.36 7.12
C ALA A 593 14.10 -23.34 6.79
N GLY A 594 15.25 -23.10 7.40
CA GLY A 594 16.44 -23.91 7.20
C GLY A 594 16.36 -25.21 7.98
N ASP A 595 16.84 -26.28 7.38
CA ASP A 595 16.84 -27.60 7.99
C ASP A 595 18.13 -28.37 7.67
N VAL A 596 18.48 -29.32 8.54
CA VAL A 596 19.64 -30.21 8.35
C VAL A 596 19.14 -31.60 7.99
N MET A 597 19.54 -32.07 6.81
CA MET A 597 19.27 -33.41 6.32
C MET A 597 20.55 -34.25 6.43
N GLN A 598 20.44 -35.42 7.04
CA GLN A 598 21.57 -36.32 7.16
C GLN A 598 21.55 -37.30 5.99
N LEU A 599 22.66 -37.38 5.26
CA LEU A 599 22.86 -38.34 4.19
C LEU A 599 23.73 -39.48 4.68
N GLN A 600 23.37 -40.69 4.27
CA GLN A 600 24.14 -41.91 4.48
C GLN A 600 24.45 -42.54 3.14
N GLY A 601 25.71 -42.91 2.91
CA GLY A 601 26.19 -43.43 1.65
C GLY A 601 26.88 -44.77 1.83
N TYR A 602 26.58 -45.71 0.94
CA TYR A 602 27.30 -46.97 0.80
C TYR A 602 27.72 -47.14 -0.66
N ILE A 603 28.98 -47.53 -0.87
CA ILE A 603 29.50 -47.84 -2.19
C ILE A 603 30.33 -49.12 -2.16
N LYS A 604 30.13 -49.96 -3.16
CA LYS A 604 30.93 -51.15 -3.39
C LYS A 604 31.18 -51.29 -4.88
N LEU A 605 32.44 -51.48 -5.27
CA LEU A 605 32.77 -51.72 -6.67
C LEU A 605 32.36 -53.14 -7.09
N VAL A 606 31.90 -53.28 -8.33
CA VAL A 606 31.40 -54.55 -8.89
C VAL A 606 31.97 -54.78 -10.28
N ASP A 607 32.19 -56.05 -10.64
CA ASP A 607 32.71 -56.42 -11.96
C ASP A 607 31.61 -56.55 -13.01
N ASP A 608 30.43 -57.01 -12.57
CA ASP A 608 29.29 -57.31 -13.42
C ASP A 608 28.31 -56.11 -13.42
N PRO A 609 28.02 -55.52 -14.59
CA PRO A 609 27.06 -54.43 -14.71
C PRO A 609 25.65 -54.79 -14.20
N GLU A 610 25.24 -56.06 -14.18
CA GLU A 610 23.93 -56.46 -13.62
C GLU A 610 23.84 -56.25 -12.10
N HIS A 611 24.99 -56.23 -11.42
CA HIS A 611 25.09 -55.99 -9.98
C HIS A 611 25.40 -54.52 -9.67
N ALA A 612 25.58 -53.67 -10.69
CA ALA A 612 25.79 -52.25 -10.55
C ALA A 612 24.44 -51.53 -10.48
N ASP A 613 24.31 -50.62 -9.51
CA ASP A 613 23.11 -49.80 -9.39
C ASP A 613 23.46 -48.49 -8.69
N TYR A 614 22.73 -47.43 -9.02
CA TYR A 614 22.82 -46.14 -8.35
C TYR A 614 21.46 -45.78 -7.77
N ILE A 615 21.27 -46.11 -6.49
CA ILE A 615 20.02 -45.99 -5.77
C ILE A 615 20.05 -44.75 -4.87
N ILE A 616 18.98 -43.96 -4.94
CA ILE A 616 18.71 -42.89 -3.98
C ILE A 616 17.40 -43.23 -3.27
N SER A 617 17.40 -43.24 -1.94
CA SER A 617 16.20 -43.45 -1.14
C SER A 617 15.92 -42.34 -0.14
N MET A 618 14.64 -42.07 0.08
CA MET A 618 14.11 -41.07 1.02
C MET A 618 13.06 -41.75 1.90
N GLN A 619 13.25 -41.74 3.22
CA GLN A 619 12.42 -42.50 4.19
C GLN A 619 12.12 -43.96 3.79
N GLY A 620 13.07 -44.64 3.14
CA GLY A 620 12.91 -46.05 2.75
C GLY A 620 12.12 -46.27 1.44
N LYS A 621 11.68 -45.22 0.75
CA LYS A 621 11.20 -45.30 -0.64
C LYS A 621 12.31 -44.95 -1.62
N VAL A 622 12.42 -45.71 -2.71
CA VAL A 622 13.35 -45.40 -3.81
C VAL A 622 12.76 -44.25 -4.62
N VAL A 623 13.57 -43.22 -4.89
CA VAL A 623 13.15 -42.05 -5.67
C VAL A 623 13.01 -42.49 -7.14
N SER A 624 11.80 -42.41 -7.70
CA SER A 624 11.55 -42.70 -9.11
C SER A 624 11.97 -41.55 -10.03
N GLU A 625 12.33 -41.88 -11.26
CA GLU A 625 12.87 -40.93 -12.25
C GLU A 625 11.90 -39.81 -12.68
N SER A 626 10.59 -39.97 -12.44
CA SER A 626 9.56 -39.23 -13.17
C SER A 626 9.16 -37.86 -12.60
N THR A 627 9.61 -37.43 -11.41
CA THR A 627 8.97 -36.24 -10.79
C THR A 627 9.80 -35.38 -9.82
N THR A 628 11.10 -35.59 -9.63
CA THR A 628 11.87 -34.83 -8.61
C THR A 628 13.13 -34.16 -9.16
N MET A 629 13.43 -32.93 -8.74
CA MET A 629 14.67 -32.21 -9.13
C MET A 629 15.96 -32.98 -8.76
N VAL A 630 15.88 -33.92 -7.80
CA VAL A 630 16.98 -34.80 -7.41
C VAL A 630 17.35 -35.80 -8.51
N SER A 631 16.41 -36.18 -9.39
CA SER A 631 16.72 -37.06 -10.53
C SER A 631 17.60 -36.37 -11.57
N ALA A 632 17.43 -35.06 -11.78
CA ALA A 632 18.34 -34.27 -12.62
C ALA A 632 19.74 -34.22 -12.00
N SER A 633 19.85 -33.88 -10.70
CA SER A 633 21.14 -33.88 -10.01
C SER A 633 21.82 -35.26 -9.97
N LYS A 634 21.06 -36.36 -10.03
CA LYS A 634 21.61 -37.74 -10.10
C LYS A 634 22.49 -37.93 -11.34
N ALA A 635 22.04 -37.42 -12.50
CA ALA A 635 22.80 -37.51 -13.75
C ALA A 635 24.07 -36.65 -13.71
N ASP A 636 23.98 -35.46 -13.11
CA ASP A 636 25.10 -34.55 -12.97
C ASP A 636 26.18 -35.13 -12.05
N VAL A 637 25.79 -35.71 -10.92
CA VAL A 637 26.69 -36.38 -9.96
C VAL A 637 27.40 -37.56 -10.63
N ARG A 638 26.69 -38.40 -11.38
CA ARG A 638 27.30 -39.52 -12.13
C ARG A 638 28.39 -39.03 -13.08
N THR A 639 28.10 -37.96 -13.81
CA THR A 639 29.06 -37.37 -14.76
C THR A 639 30.26 -36.74 -14.05
N ALA A 640 30.02 -36.03 -12.95
CA ALA A 640 31.07 -35.46 -12.10
C ALA A 640 32.03 -36.54 -11.56
N ILE A 641 31.49 -37.63 -11.01
CA ILE A 641 32.30 -38.74 -10.49
C ILE A 641 33.06 -39.45 -11.61
N TYR A 642 32.42 -39.65 -12.77
CA TYR A 642 33.11 -40.23 -13.94
C TYR A 642 34.32 -39.39 -14.37
N ARG A 643 34.20 -38.06 -14.40
CA ARG A 643 35.33 -37.17 -14.70
C ARG A 643 36.43 -37.25 -13.65
N MET A 644 36.06 -37.19 -12.36
CA MET A 644 37.02 -37.13 -11.25
C MET A 644 37.74 -38.46 -11.01
N TYR A 645 37.04 -39.60 -11.10
CA TYR A 645 37.56 -40.93 -10.74
C TYR A 645 37.77 -41.88 -11.93
N GLY A 646 37.20 -41.57 -13.11
CA GLY A 646 37.30 -42.45 -14.29
C GLY A 646 36.43 -43.70 -14.22
N ILE A 647 35.53 -43.80 -13.23
CA ILE A 647 34.59 -44.90 -13.06
C ILE A 647 33.15 -44.40 -13.19
N ASP A 648 32.31 -45.18 -13.86
CA ASP A 648 30.88 -44.92 -13.94
C ASP A 648 30.17 -45.63 -12.78
N ILE A 649 29.73 -44.86 -11.78
CA ILE A 649 29.10 -45.40 -10.56
C ILE A 649 27.81 -46.18 -10.80
N ALA A 650 27.16 -46.02 -11.96
CA ALA A 650 25.96 -46.77 -12.30
C ALA A 650 26.27 -48.08 -13.04
N LYS A 651 27.50 -48.29 -13.49
CA LYS A 651 27.93 -49.49 -14.24
C LYS A 651 29.02 -50.30 -13.52
N HIS A 652 29.81 -49.65 -12.68
CA HIS A 652 31.00 -50.20 -12.05
C HIS A 652 30.89 -50.25 -10.52
N ALA A 653 29.77 -49.78 -9.95
CA ALA A 653 29.56 -49.77 -8.51
C ALA A 653 28.09 -50.04 -8.15
N TYR A 654 27.88 -50.64 -6.98
CA TYR A 654 26.62 -50.59 -6.26
C TYR A 654 26.68 -49.43 -5.27
N THR A 655 25.96 -48.36 -5.57
CA THR A 655 25.94 -47.11 -4.81
C THR A 655 24.54 -46.88 -4.24
N HIS A 656 24.43 -46.76 -2.92
CA HIS A 656 23.17 -46.43 -2.26
C HIS A 656 23.33 -45.20 -1.38
N ILE A 657 22.57 -44.15 -1.70
CA ILE A 657 22.48 -42.92 -0.90
C ILE A 657 21.09 -42.84 -0.25
N LYS A 658 21.04 -42.66 1.06
CA LYS A 658 19.82 -42.53 1.85
C LYS A 658 19.74 -41.15 2.49
N TYR A 659 18.63 -40.46 2.27
CA TYR A 659 18.28 -39.21 2.96
C TYR A 659 17.39 -39.48 4.18
N SER A 660 17.60 -38.70 5.24
CA SER A 660 16.81 -38.80 6.48
C SER A 660 15.38 -38.21 6.41
N ARG A 661 15.03 -37.46 5.34
CA ARG A 661 13.72 -36.78 5.19
C ARG A 661 12.93 -37.20 3.95
N GLU A 662 11.65 -36.80 3.93
CA GLU A 662 10.65 -37.12 2.88
C GLU A 662 10.86 -36.36 1.58
N THR A 663 11.31 -35.12 1.68
CA THR A 663 11.51 -34.24 0.53
C THR A 663 12.93 -33.68 0.57
N ALA A 664 13.68 -33.91 -0.51
CA ALA A 664 14.85 -33.13 -0.83
C ALA A 664 14.54 -32.42 -2.14
N GLU A 665 14.34 -31.10 -2.09
CA GLU A 665 14.04 -30.29 -3.26
C GLU A 665 15.19 -29.31 -3.53
N GLY A 666 15.53 -29.16 -4.81
CA GLY A 666 16.47 -28.18 -5.31
C GLY A 666 17.84 -28.75 -5.74
N PRO A 667 18.59 -27.96 -6.54
CA PRO A 667 19.87 -28.37 -7.12
C PRO A 667 20.99 -28.51 -6.08
N SER A 668 20.78 -28.03 -4.85
CA SER A 668 21.78 -28.12 -3.78
C SER A 668 22.06 -29.55 -3.28
N ALA A 669 21.26 -30.53 -3.71
CA ALA A 669 21.51 -31.94 -3.45
C ALA A 669 22.73 -32.46 -4.22
N GLY A 670 23.09 -31.84 -5.34
CA GLY A 670 24.20 -32.26 -6.21
C GLY A 670 25.54 -32.31 -5.49
N ILE A 671 25.99 -31.20 -4.87
CA ILE A 671 27.29 -31.16 -4.17
C ILE A 671 27.34 -32.20 -3.05
N THR A 672 26.23 -32.38 -2.34
CA THR A 672 26.21 -33.23 -1.15
C THR A 672 26.36 -34.71 -1.53
N MET A 673 25.70 -35.13 -2.60
CA MET A 673 25.88 -36.49 -3.14
C MET A 673 27.29 -36.69 -3.70
N THR A 674 27.83 -35.71 -4.43
CA THR A 674 29.18 -35.78 -4.99
C THR A 674 30.23 -35.92 -3.89
N GLU A 675 30.22 -35.04 -2.89
CA GLU A 675 31.16 -35.10 -1.77
C GLU A 675 31.04 -36.42 -1.00
N LEU A 676 29.82 -36.87 -0.70
CA LEU A 676 29.62 -38.16 -0.01
C LEU A 676 30.25 -39.34 -0.78
N ILE A 677 30.09 -39.39 -2.10
CA ILE A 677 30.71 -40.42 -2.93
C ILE A 677 32.23 -40.26 -2.95
N MET A 678 32.74 -39.03 -3.07
CA MET A 678 34.18 -38.74 -3.04
C MET A 678 34.82 -39.27 -1.74
N PHE A 679 34.21 -39.00 -0.59
CA PHE A 679 34.68 -39.48 0.70
C PHE A 679 34.64 -40.99 0.84
N MET A 680 33.70 -41.67 0.19
CA MET A 680 33.61 -43.13 0.20
C MET A 680 34.63 -43.79 -0.75
N LEU A 681 34.96 -43.14 -1.86
CA LEU A 681 35.99 -43.62 -2.80
C LEU A 681 37.42 -43.30 -2.36
N GLY A 682 37.61 -42.19 -1.63
CA GLY A 682 38.91 -41.65 -1.24
C GLY A 682 39.41 -40.57 -2.20
N GLU A 683 40.67 -40.16 -2.07
CA GLU A 683 41.26 -39.10 -2.91
C GLU A 683 41.25 -39.46 -4.41
N PRO A 684 40.76 -38.58 -5.32
CA PRO A 684 40.62 -38.89 -6.74
C PRO A 684 41.91 -39.34 -7.44
N GLU A 685 43.03 -38.64 -7.22
CA GLU A 685 44.31 -38.94 -7.86
C GLU A 685 44.93 -40.26 -7.34
N ASP A 686 44.87 -40.47 -6.02
CA ASP A 686 45.36 -41.69 -5.39
C ASP A 686 44.50 -42.91 -5.75
N PHE A 687 43.18 -42.73 -5.85
CA PHE A 687 42.25 -43.75 -6.34
C PHE A 687 42.60 -44.17 -7.77
N LYS A 688 42.71 -43.22 -8.70
CA LYS A 688 43.06 -43.50 -10.11
C LYS A 688 44.39 -44.25 -10.22
N ARG A 689 45.42 -43.79 -9.50
CA ARG A 689 46.75 -44.42 -9.49
C ARG A 689 46.70 -45.85 -8.97
N LYS A 690 46.02 -46.09 -7.84
CA LYS A 690 45.91 -47.44 -7.25
C LYS A 690 45.06 -48.36 -8.11
N LEU A 691 44.00 -47.83 -8.71
CA LEU A 691 43.13 -48.59 -9.59
C LEU A 691 43.90 -49.06 -10.83
N ASP A 692 44.71 -48.19 -11.44
CA ASP A 692 45.56 -48.55 -12.58
C ASP A 692 46.56 -49.66 -12.20
N ILE A 693 47.20 -49.57 -11.04
CA ILE A 693 48.11 -50.63 -10.53
C ILE A 693 47.35 -51.95 -10.30
N HIS A 694 46.16 -51.87 -9.68
CA HIS A 694 45.32 -53.03 -9.36
C HIS A 694 44.85 -53.76 -10.63
N LEU A 695 44.40 -53.01 -11.63
CA LEU A 695 43.97 -53.55 -12.92
C LEU A 695 45.14 -54.12 -13.72
N LYS A 696 46.31 -53.47 -13.71
CA LYS A 696 47.55 -54.00 -14.33
C LYS A 696 48.04 -55.30 -13.67
N ALA A 697 47.74 -55.51 -12.40
CA ALA A 697 48.00 -56.75 -11.69
C ALA A 697 47.00 -57.88 -12.05
N GLY A 698 46.04 -57.65 -12.95
CA GLY A 698 45.04 -58.63 -13.37
C GLY A 698 43.95 -58.90 -12.34
N LEU A 699 43.85 -58.05 -11.31
CA LEU A 699 42.86 -58.20 -10.25
C LEU A 699 41.51 -57.62 -10.67
N LYS A 700 40.43 -58.21 -10.15
CA LYS A 700 39.05 -57.79 -10.45
C LYS A 700 38.71 -56.48 -9.76
N LEU A 701 37.83 -55.68 -10.37
CA LEU A 701 37.38 -54.40 -9.81
C LEU A 701 36.67 -54.57 -8.46
N SER A 702 35.91 -55.67 -8.29
CA SER A 702 35.25 -56.02 -7.02
C SER A 702 36.21 -56.32 -5.86
N GLN A 703 37.48 -56.63 -6.16
CA GLN A 703 38.54 -56.90 -5.19
C GLN A 703 39.32 -55.64 -4.79
N PHE A 704 39.04 -54.49 -5.42
CA PHE A 704 39.72 -53.24 -5.12
C PHE A 704 39.36 -52.75 -3.71
N SER A 705 40.39 -52.51 -2.90
CA SER A 705 40.21 -51.99 -1.54
C SER A 705 40.06 -50.47 -1.56
N LEU A 706 38.82 -50.02 -1.35
CA LEU A 706 38.51 -48.61 -1.15
C LEU A 706 39.18 -48.07 0.11
N LYS A 707 39.60 -46.81 0.07
CA LYS A 707 40.14 -46.07 1.23
C LYS A 707 39.21 -44.91 1.57
N PRO A 708 38.06 -45.18 2.21
CA PRO A 708 37.15 -44.12 2.58
C PRO A 708 37.80 -43.19 3.61
N ILE A 709 37.39 -41.94 3.61
CA ILE A 709 37.88 -40.89 4.50
C ILE A 709 36.75 -40.49 5.45
N PRO A 710 37.03 -40.29 6.76
CA PRO A 710 36.01 -39.87 7.70
C PRO A 710 35.61 -38.40 7.45
N ILE A 711 34.31 -38.13 7.53
CA ILE A 711 33.68 -36.83 7.25
C ILE A 711 33.36 -36.14 8.56
N ARG A 712 33.74 -34.88 8.72
CA ARG A 712 33.39 -34.06 9.90
C ARG A 712 31.88 -33.86 10.02
N GLN A 713 31.34 -34.13 11.21
CA GLN A 713 29.91 -33.98 11.51
C GLN A 713 29.56 -32.60 12.09
N ASP A 714 30.55 -31.79 12.46
CA ASP A 714 30.32 -30.41 12.93
C ASP A 714 30.16 -29.38 11.80
N ILE A 715 30.18 -29.86 10.54
CA ILE A 715 30.09 -29.06 9.31
C ILE A 715 28.82 -29.42 8.55
N GLY A 716 28.05 -28.42 8.12
CA GLY A 716 26.95 -28.56 7.17
C GLY A 716 27.32 -28.01 5.79
N ILE A 717 26.84 -28.62 4.71
CA ILE A 717 27.17 -28.16 3.34
C ILE A 717 25.96 -27.91 2.45
N THR A 718 26.16 -27.03 1.47
CA THR A 718 25.19 -26.74 0.42
C THR A 718 25.87 -26.12 -0.81
N GLY A 719 25.30 -26.33 -1.99
CA GLY A 719 25.88 -25.86 -3.25
C GLY A 719 25.37 -26.63 -4.47
N GLU A 720 25.38 -26.00 -5.64
CA GLU A 720 25.00 -26.64 -6.90
C GLU A 720 26.25 -26.95 -7.72
N ILE A 721 26.37 -28.17 -8.22
CA ILE A 721 27.50 -28.56 -9.08
C ILE A 721 27.23 -28.14 -10.52
N ASN A 722 28.25 -27.68 -11.22
CA ASN A 722 28.19 -27.32 -12.63
C ASN A 722 29.33 -28.01 -13.39
N ILE A 723 28.97 -28.73 -14.44
CA ILE A 723 29.86 -29.66 -15.17
C ILE A 723 30.56 -28.97 -16.36
N THR A 724 30.51 -27.64 -16.46
CA THR A 724 31.14 -26.85 -17.55
C THR A 724 32.65 -27.08 -17.71
N GLU A 725 33.19 -26.82 -18.92
CA GLU A 725 34.51 -27.27 -19.41
C GLU A 725 35.74 -26.52 -18.83
N ASP A 726 35.54 -25.53 -17.97
CA ASP A 726 36.57 -24.50 -17.69
C ASP A 726 37.73 -24.95 -16.77
N ILE A 727 37.65 -26.10 -16.10
CA ILE A 727 38.63 -26.50 -15.08
C ILE A 727 39.16 -27.92 -15.32
N LYS A 728 40.49 -28.09 -15.25
CA LYS A 728 41.23 -29.35 -15.42
C LYS A 728 40.87 -30.39 -14.33
N GLY A 729 39.74 -31.07 -14.50
CA GLY A 729 39.37 -32.25 -13.72
C GLY A 729 38.54 -32.00 -12.46
N ASP A 730 38.39 -30.75 -12.01
CA ASP A 730 37.54 -30.36 -10.88
C ASP A 730 36.18 -29.84 -11.33
N VAL A 731 35.17 -29.97 -10.46
CA VAL A 731 33.78 -29.55 -10.73
C VAL A 731 33.49 -28.25 -9.99
N LYS A 732 32.94 -27.26 -10.70
CA LYS A 732 32.64 -25.94 -10.16
C LYS A 732 31.37 -25.97 -9.33
N VAL A 733 31.35 -25.20 -8.23
CA VAL A 733 30.19 -25.01 -7.38
C VAL A 733 29.58 -23.63 -7.64
N SER A 734 28.31 -23.60 -8.01
CA SER A 734 27.54 -22.40 -8.34
C SER A 734 26.71 -21.92 -7.16
N ALA A 735 26.24 -20.67 -7.22
CA ALA A 735 25.43 -20.06 -6.19
C ALA A 735 24.09 -20.79 -6.00
N ILE A 736 23.58 -20.76 -4.77
CA ILE A 736 22.30 -21.35 -4.41
C ILE A 736 21.33 -20.32 -3.81
N GLY A 737 20.04 -20.58 -3.94
CA GLY A 737 19.00 -19.87 -3.19
C GLY A 737 18.98 -20.26 -1.70
N GLY A 738 18.54 -19.33 -0.85
CA GLY A 738 18.27 -19.58 0.56
C GLY A 738 19.51 -19.91 1.42
N ALA A 739 20.71 -19.49 1.02
CA ALA A 739 21.95 -19.81 1.73
C ALA A 739 21.94 -19.37 3.21
N VAL A 740 21.43 -18.17 3.51
CA VAL A 740 21.28 -17.67 4.89
C VAL A 740 20.28 -18.50 5.69
N THR A 741 19.14 -18.83 5.09
CA THR A 741 18.11 -19.69 5.69
C THR A 741 18.70 -21.05 6.07
N LYS A 742 19.41 -21.69 5.14
CA LYS A 742 20.12 -22.97 5.33
C LYS A 742 21.15 -22.88 6.46
N ALA A 743 21.95 -21.82 6.48
CA ALA A 743 22.94 -21.55 7.52
C ALA A 743 22.31 -21.38 8.91
N ARG A 744 21.18 -20.65 9.01
CA ARG A 744 20.42 -20.52 10.26
C ARG A 744 19.87 -21.87 10.73
N GLY A 745 19.40 -22.70 9.79
CA GLY A 745 19.02 -24.10 10.04
C GLY A 745 20.18 -24.87 10.69
N ALA A 746 21.35 -24.89 10.06
CA ALA A 746 22.55 -25.54 10.57
C ALA A 746 22.90 -25.14 12.02
N ARG A 747 22.87 -23.83 12.30
CA ARG A 747 23.13 -23.29 13.64
C ARG A 747 22.13 -23.80 14.68
N ARG A 748 20.87 -23.97 14.29
CA ARG A 748 19.82 -24.48 15.16
C ARG A 748 20.06 -25.93 15.58
N PHE A 749 20.66 -26.74 14.71
CA PHE A 749 21.10 -28.11 15.00
C PHE A 749 22.46 -28.18 15.71
N GLY A 750 23.08 -27.03 16.00
CA GLY A 750 24.34 -26.95 16.75
C GLY A 750 25.59 -27.20 15.91
N LEU A 751 25.49 -27.12 14.58
CA LEU A 751 26.68 -27.18 13.71
C LEU A 751 27.55 -25.94 13.92
N ARG A 752 28.87 -26.14 13.93
CA ARG A 752 29.86 -25.08 14.15
C ARG A 752 30.23 -24.36 12.86
N TYR A 753 30.26 -25.11 11.76
CA TYR A 753 30.68 -24.63 10.45
C TYR A 753 29.62 -24.90 9.39
N VAL A 754 29.53 -24.01 8.40
CA VAL A 754 28.74 -24.24 7.19
C VAL A 754 29.54 -23.85 5.96
N ILE A 755 29.63 -24.74 4.96
CA ILE A 755 30.24 -24.43 3.66
C ILE A 755 29.14 -24.01 2.69
N VAL A 756 29.24 -22.79 2.17
CA VAL A 756 28.38 -22.26 1.10
C VAL A 756 29.22 -21.92 -0.15
N PRO A 757 28.61 -21.83 -1.35
CA PRO A 757 29.36 -21.50 -2.55
C PRO A 757 30.04 -20.12 -2.46
N THR A 758 31.27 -19.99 -2.95
CA THR A 758 31.98 -18.68 -3.01
C THR A 758 31.15 -17.64 -3.77
N ALA A 759 30.43 -18.07 -4.82
CA ALA A 759 29.53 -17.21 -5.59
C ALA A 759 28.41 -16.56 -4.73
N ASN A 760 27.98 -17.17 -3.62
CA ASN A 760 27.02 -16.54 -2.70
C ASN A 760 27.64 -15.40 -1.89
N PHE A 761 28.93 -15.49 -1.55
CA PHE A 761 29.67 -14.40 -0.89
C PHE A 761 30.00 -13.27 -1.87
N GLU A 762 30.46 -13.61 -3.07
CA GLU A 762 30.79 -12.64 -4.12
C GLU A 762 29.59 -11.81 -4.56
N ASN A 763 28.37 -12.36 -4.42
CA ASN A 763 27.11 -11.68 -4.69
C ASN A 763 26.45 -11.12 -3.41
N ASN A 764 27.16 -11.07 -2.29
CA ASN A 764 26.72 -10.51 -1.00
C ASN A 764 25.38 -11.09 -0.48
N ILE A 765 25.04 -12.30 -0.92
CA ILE A 765 23.89 -13.06 -0.43
C ILE A 765 24.14 -13.53 1.02
N VAL A 766 25.42 -13.77 1.36
CA VAL A 766 25.86 -14.24 2.68
C VAL A 766 27.03 -13.38 3.16
N LYS A 767 27.02 -12.98 4.44
CA LYS A 767 28.17 -12.37 5.14
C LYS A 767 28.74 -13.35 6.15
N TYR A 768 30.03 -13.22 6.48
CA TYR A 768 30.72 -14.11 7.43
C TYR A 768 30.05 -14.15 8.80
N ASP A 769 29.57 -13.01 9.30
CA ASP A 769 28.99 -12.88 10.64
C ASP A 769 27.45 -12.90 10.64
N ILE A 770 26.82 -13.35 9.54
CA ILE A 770 25.35 -13.27 9.38
C ILE A 770 24.58 -14.22 10.33
N VAL A 771 25.27 -15.23 10.89
CA VAL A 771 24.71 -16.15 11.88
C VAL A 771 25.61 -16.15 13.13
N PRO A 772 25.22 -15.45 14.21
CA PRO A 772 26.02 -15.36 15.42
C PRO A 772 26.38 -16.74 16.02
N GLY A 773 27.66 -16.91 16.34
CA GLY A 773 28.19 -18.16 16.93
C GLY A 773 28.33 -19.31 15.94
N MET A 774 28.30 -19.06 14.63
CA MET A 774 28.62 -20.03 13.57
C MET A 774 29.69 -19.45 12.65
N LYS A 775 30.61 -20.29 12.17
CA LYS A 775 31.62 -19.89 11.18
C LYS A 775 31.18 -20.32 9.79
N LEU A 776 31.01 -19.37 8.87
CA LEU A 776 30.73 -19.66 7.47
C LEU A 776 32.02 -19.81 6.68
N LEU A 777 32.13 -20.93 5.97
CA LEU A 777 33.20 -21.29 5.04
C LEU A 777 32.67 -21.15 3.61
N HIS A 778 33.57 -21.06 2.63
CA HIS A 778 33.16 -21.13 1.23
C HIS A 778 34.11 -21.91 0.35
N GLY A 779 33.54 -22.47 -0.72
CA GLY A 779 34.28 -23.14 -1.78
C GLY A 779 33.70 -22.83 -3.16
N SER A 780 34.58 -22.85 -4.15
CA SER A 780 34.29 -22.66 -5.57
C SER A 780 34.35 -23.97 -6.36
N THR A 781 34.94 -25.02 -5.79
CA THR A 781 35.10 -26.34 -6.40
C THR A 781 34.77 -27.47 -5.42
N THR A 782 34.43 -28.65 -5.94
CA THR A 782 34.27 -29.88 -5.13
C THR A 782 35.54 -30.21 -4.34
N ARG A 783 36.73 -29.99 -4.92
CA ARG A 783 38.01 -30.24 -4.24
C ARG A 783 38.18 -29.40 -2.97
N GLU A 784 37.82 -28.12 -3.01
CA GLU A 784 37.86 -27.24 -1.83
C GLU A 784 36.88 -27.71 -0.74
N TYR A 785 35.67 -28.13 -1.12
CA TYR A 785 34.70 -28.71 -0.19
C TYR A 785 35.26 -29.98 0.45
N PHE A 786 35.82 -30.87 -0.36
CA PHE A 786 36.43 -32.12 0.07
C PHE A 786 37.52 -31.87 1.12
N GLU A 787 38.46 -30.97 0.86
CA GLU A 787 39.56 -30.65 1.78
C GLU A 787 39.08 -30.10 3.13
N MET A 788 38.05 -29.24 3.13
CA MET A 788 37.47 -28.67 4.35
C MET A 788 36.69 -29.68 5.20
N LEU A 789 36.13 -30.73 4.58
CA LEU A 789 35.29 -31.73 5.25
C LEU A 789 36.07 -32.89 5.88
N ARG A 790 37.37 -33.00 5.61
CA ARG A 790 38.22 -34.09 6.08
C ARG A 790 38.33 -34.17 7.59
N GLY A 791 37.98 -35.33 8.13
CA GLY A 791 38.15 -35.68 9.54
C GLY A 791 39.45 -36.42 9.87
N ASP A 792 40.25 -36.80 8.86
CA ASP A 792 41.56 -37.46 9.01
C ASP A 792 42.73 -36.48 9.10
N MET A 793 42.47 -35.18 8.92
CA MET A 793 43.45 -34.10 9.04
C MET A 793 43.06 -33.15 10.17
N ASP A 794 44.05 -32.44 10.74
CA ASP A 794 43.83 -31.31 11.66
C ASP A 794 43.34 -30.10 10.85
N THR A 795 42.10 -30.20 10.38
CA THR A 795 41.47 -29.24 9.47
C THR A 795 41.14 -27.92 10.14
N ASP A 796 41.21 -27.80 11.47
CA ASP A 796 41.01 -26.50 12.12
C ASP A 796 42.13 -25.51 11.74
N LYS A 797 43.37 -25.98 11.51
CA LYS A 797 44.46 -25.15 10.94
C LYS A 797 44.27 -24.82 9.47
N SER A 798 43.81 -25.77 8.64
CA SER A 798 43.57 -25.50 7.20
C SER A 798 42.35 -24.59 6.99
N ILE A 799 41.34 -24.71 7.86
CA ILE A 799 40.21 -23.79 7.95
C ILE A 799 40.70 -22.39 8.39
N GLU A 800 41.56 -22.30 9.39
CA GLU A 800 42.17 -21.02 9.83
C GLU A 800 43.05 -20.39 8.73
N GLU A 801 43.86 -21.16 8.00
CA GLU A 801 44.67 -20.66 6.88
C GLU A 801 43.80 -20.18 5.70
N ASN A 802 42.71 -20.89 5.38
CA ASN A 802 41.71 -20.42 4.42
C ASN A 802 41.07 -19.11 4.90
N PHE A 803 40.67 -19.00 6.18
CA PHE A 803 40.20 -17.73 6.76
C PHE A 803 41.24 -16.60 6.68
N THR A 804 42.53 -16.90 6.87
CA THR A 804 43.61 -15.90 6.94
C THR A 804 43.96 -15.33 5.56
N LYS A 805 44.05 -16.17 4.51
CA LYS A 805 44.22 -15.72 3.11
C LYS A 805 43.07 -14.80 2.64
N LEU A 806 41.91 -14.89 3.31
CA LEU A 806 40.73 -14.08 3.06
C LEU A 806 40.69 -12.76 3.83
N GLY A 807 41.25 -12.71 5.04
CA GLY A 807 41.48 -11.46 5.77
C GLY A 807 42.39 -10.49 5.01
N GLU A 808 43.45 -11.00 4.39
CA GLU A 808 44.40 -10.21 3.59
C GLU A 808 43.80 -9.67 2.28
N LYS A 809 42.81 -10.35 1.69
CA LYS A 809 42.05 -9.81 0.54
C LYS A 809 41.12 -8.67 0.95
N LYS A 810 40.62 -8.68 2.19
CA LYS A 810 39.77 -7.63 2.76
C LYS A 810 40.54 -6.33 2.94
N GLU A 811 41.79 -6.37 3.40
CA GLU A 811 42.64 -5.18 3.55
C GLU A 811 43.05 -4.54 2.22
N LYS A 812 43.04 -5.30 1.12
CA LYS A 812 43.32 -4.77 -0.23
C LYS A 812 42.09 -4.21 -0.96
N GLN A 813 40.89 -4.35 -0.41
CA GLN A 813 39.62 -3.90 -1.04
C GLN A 813 38.80 -2.90 -0.19
N VAL A 814 39.30 -2.46 0.97
CA VAL A 814 38.72 -1.35 1.75
C VAL A 814 39.31 -0.01 1.32
#